data_AF-A0A818GN16-F1
#
_entry.id   AF-A0A818GN16-F1
#
_cell.length_a   1.000
_cell.length_b   1.000
_cell.length_c   1.000
_cell.angle_alpha   90.00
_cell.angle_beta   90.00
_cell.angle_gamma   90.00
#
_symmetry.space_group_name_H-M   'P 1'
#
loop_
_entity.id
_entity.type
_entity.pdbx_description
1 polymer ?
#
loop_
_entity_poly.entity_id
_entity_poly.type
_entity_poly.pdbx_seq_one_letter_code
_entity_poly.pdbx_strand_id
1 'polypeptide(L)'
;MLSTARQHLSQRLLKSITISTSKSSSFSISTPSSSFTWQNPTEDDQKHYAVEDVFRAGMRHHHICNTAFPIAHNTTIRPYRVKRLRDQQDIRSTYYGAYGSLSEMMLYAHVPFCQTRCQFCEYTVVNPKQGKNIDIQTNYFSALYNELDMYANLLNTKEKNLIGFDIGGGTPSMAKIEHIQQLMEHVESKFKTDWNTTAVSIETTPKIAAAEPDKIKAYYEMGIRRISMGLQTTDFRQAKEMNRDDANASTDYIYKSVTNIRNAGFKSFNIDLMYGFPIRATRTDDPWLKTVQDTIDLQPEHITLYRMRYKGTLMAHLADRVKLDQINRQESQARELLNQSGYIGLTGKNTFSRVQGNSGCSAYLDKRVRKAIPYIGIGLGAQSFSHHTLSYNLGAVTKKLQQYIRTHINTSEPFEFGNILFSGPCNQKCPFCIGHQLLKTPNNLRQETLKNLDEFISLIKQSKTSKIILTGTRTDPQLYKYEEKLINRLRHDLPNIHISLHTNGLLAIPKMKTFRMYDSSTISINSFHPQTYYKLHGVKQMPNLKNILKEATNVQIKLSCILTEDNIHQVEEYLQTAKHLGIKRIALRHIYDDERRWPIPAFQNKQPIKYHQNNPVYDFDGLQVTHWIFDKTSGRSLNLFSDGTLSDEYLLTKAPNQSV
;
A
#
# COMPACT_ATOMS: atom_id res chain seq x y z
N MET A 1 51.07 45.25 27.64
CA MET A 1 50.26 45.68 26.48
C MET A 1 50.18 44.54 25.48
N LEU A 2 49.05 43.84 25.48
CA LEU A 2 48.39 43.19 24.33
C LEU A 2 47.21 42.41 24.92
N SER A 3 46.20 43.21 25.26
CA SER A 3 44.89 42.80 25.77
C SER A 3 43.86 43.68 25.08
N THR A 4 43.50 43.38 23.83
CA THR A 4 42.37 44.01 23.11
C THR A 4 42.33 43.46 21.68
N ALA A 5 41.57 42.37 21.46
CA ALA A 5 40.99 42.00 20.15
C ALA A 5 40.11 40.74 20.24
N ARG A 6 39.29 40.58 21.29
CA ARG A 6 38.34 39.44 21.41
C ARG A 6 36.91 39.81 21.83
N GLN A 7 36.52 41.07 21.67
CA GLN A 7 35.15 41.52 21.95
C GLN A 7 34.69 42.56 20.94
N HIS A 8 34.33 42.13 19.73
CA HIS A 8 33.42 42.88 18.85
C HIS A 8 32.93 41.94 17.75
N LEU A 9 31.86 41.18 18.02
CA LEU A 9 30.94 40.64 16.98
C LEU A 9 29.70 39.92 17.53
N SER A 10 29.36 40.08 18.82
CA SER A 10 28.14 39.50 19.41
C SER A 10 27.25 40.57 20.04
N GLN A 11 26.72 41.53 19.26
CA GLN A 11 25.65 42.42 19.77
C GLN A 11 24.87 43.27 18.75
N ARG A 12 24.81 42.88 17.47
CA ARG A 12 23.91 43.55 16.50
C ARG A 12 23.11 42.52 15.71
N LEU A 13 21.92 42.19 16.20
CA LEU A 13 20.71 41.80 15.44
C LEU A 13 19.59 41.33 16.40
N LEU A 14 19.34 42.12 17.45
CA LEU A 14 18.12 42.07 18.24
C LEU A 14 17.49 43.46 18.20
N LYS A 15 16.20 43.51 17.82
CA LYS A 15 15.29 44.65 17.67
C LYS A 15 15.19 45.22 16.24
N SER A 16 14.16 44.79 15.51
CA SER A 16 13.07 45.68 15.04
C SER A 16 12.17 44.98 14.01
N ILE A 17 11.14 44.24 14.43
CA ILE A 17 9.90 44.10 13.65
C ILE A 17 8.76 43.95 14.66
N THR A 18 8.08 45.07 14.94
CA THR A 18 6.79 45.10 15.62
C THR A 18 5.73 45.11 14.50
N ILE A 19 5.03 43.99 14.28
CA ILE A 19 3.87 43.95 13.37
C ILE A 19 2.63 43.64 14.22
N SER A 20 1.63 44.51 14.10
CA SER A 20 0.36 44.45 14.82
C SER A 20 -0.43 43.20 14.50
N THR A 21 -0.93 42.56 15.55
CA THR A 21 -1.81 41.39 15.53
C THR A 21 -3.22 41.76 15.06
N SER A 22 -3.64 41.26 13.90
CA SER A 22 -5.05 41.05 13.57
C SER A 22 -5.38 39.55 13.70
N LYS A 23 -6.42 39.24 14.48
CA LYS A 23 -6.87 37.92 14.92
C LYS A 23 -6.93 36.88 13.79
N SER A 24 -6.02 35.91 13.82
CA SER A 24 -6.22 34.56 13.28
C SER A 24 -5.96 33.57 14.40
N SER A 25 -6.87 32.64 14.64
CA SER A 25 -6.78 31.60 15.66
C SER A 25 -5.53 30.73 15.47
N SER A 26 -4.44 31.09 16.15
CA SER A 26 -3.19 30.35 16.17
C SER A 26 -3.26 29.24 17.22
N PHE A 27 -3.24 27.98 16.79
CA PHE A 27 -2.82 26.88 17.66
C PHE A 27 -1.34 27.07 17.98
N SER A 28 -1.01 27.53 19.19
CA SER A 28 0.37 27.60 19.66
C SER A 28 0.89 26.18 19.95
N ILE A 29 1.70 25.63 19.05
CA ILE A 29 2.42 24.38 19.29
C ILE A 29 3.67 24.73 20.13
N SER A 30 3.58 24.54 21.44
CA SER A 30 4.75 24.58 22.31
C SER A 30 5.78 23.54 21.84
N THR A 31 7.05 23.92 21.68
CA THR A 31 8.16 22.97 21.57
C THR A 31 8.10 22.01 22.76
N PRO A 32 7.91 20.69 22.56
CA PRO A 32 7.78 19.77 23.67
C PRO A 32 9.07 19.75 24.49
N SER A 33 9.00 19.90 25.81
CA SER A 33 10.13 19.52 26.68
C SER A 33 10.31 18.01 26.54
N SER A 34 11.43 17.57 25.93
CA SER A 34 11.66 16.14 25.66
C SER A 34 12.51 15.48 26.75
N SER A 35 12.11 14.28 27.17
CA SER A 35 12.96 13.33 27.90
C SER A 35 13.99 12.62 27.01
N PHE A 36 13.81 12.66 25.68
CA PHE A 36 14.67 11.95 24.75
C PHE A 36 16.06 12.58 24.66
N THR A 37 17.09 11.82 25.03
CA THR A 37 18.50 12.24 24.99
C THR A 37 19.22 11.51 23.87
N TRP A 38 19.83 12.26 22.94
CA TRP A 38 20.68 11.70 21.89
C TRP A 38 21.97 11.12 22.49
N GLN A 39 22.47 10.03 21.91
CA GLN A 39 23.78 9.50 22.27
C GLN A 39 24.87 10.47 21.80
N ASN A 40 25.84 10.75 22.68
CA ASN A 40 27.00 11.55 22.30
C ASN A 40 27.93 10.75 21.37
N PRO A 41 28.62 11.40 20.41
CA PRO A 41 29.64 10.75 19.60
C PRO A 41 30.74 10.12 20.46
N THR A 42 31.19 8.92 20.11
CA THR A 42 32.35 8.29 20.76
C THR A 42 33.64 9.04 20.39
N GLU A 43 34.72 8.74 21.11
CA GLU A 43 36.05 9.29 20.80
C GLU A 43 36.52 8.92 19.39
N ASP A 44 36.16 7.73 18.91
CA ASP A 44 36.45 7.30 17.53
C ASP A 44 35.67 8.11 16.48
N ASP A 45 34.44 8.54 16.78
CA ASP A 45 33.61 9.33 15.86
C ASP A 45 34.06 10.79 15.75
N GLN A 46 34.86 11.25 16.71
CA GLN A 46 35.44 12.59 16.73
C GLN A 46 36.79 12.66 15.98
N LYS A 47 37.30 11.51 15.51
CA LYS A 47 38.54 11.47 14.71
C LYS A 47 38.31 12.06 13.32
N HIS A 48 39.08 13.08 12.99
CA HIS A 48 39.11 13.64 11.65
C HIS A 48 40.09 12.87 10.76
N TYR A 49 39.66 12.51 9.56
CA TYR A 49 40.47 11.87 8.54
C TYR A 49 40.58 12.79 7.33
N ALA A 50 41.72 12.76 6.63
CA ALA A 50 41.85 13.44 5.34
C ALA A 50 40.84 12.87 4.34
N VAL A 51 40.24 13.72 3.51
CA VAL A 51 39.18 13.34 2.56
C VAL A 51 39.70 12.25 1.60
N GLU A 52 40.95 12.35 1.19
CA GLU A 52 41.64 11.39 0.33
C GLU A 52 41.77 10.00 0.98
N ASP A 53 41.99 9.96 2.29
CA ASP A 53 42.10 8.70 3.04
C ASP A 53 40.74 8.04 3.22
N VAL A 54 39.71 8.84 3.51
CA VAL A 54 38.31 8.36 3.53
C VAL A 54 37.92 7.82 2.17
N PHE A 55 38.25 8.53 1.08
CA PHE A 55 37.96 8.08 -0.27
C PHE A 55 38.70 6.78 -0.62
N ARG A 56 40.01 6.69 -0.33
CA ARG A 56 40.81 5.47 -0.53
C ARG A 56 40.29 4.29 0.30
N ALA A 57 39.91 4.53 1.55
CA ALA A 57 39.26 3.51 2.39
C ALA A 57 37.91 3.09 1.81
N GLY A 58 37.08 4.03 1.38
CA GLY A 58 35.81 3.78 0.72
C GLY A 58 35.96 2.95 -0.56
N MET A 59 37.00 3.19 -1.37
CA MET A 59 37.30 2.37 -2.55
C MET A 59 37.75 0.96 -2.18
N ARG A 60 38.63 0.81 -1.19
CA ARG A 60 39.07 -0.52 -0.68
C ARG A 60 37.93 -1.33 -0.09
N HIS A 61 37.03 -0.66 0.64
CA HIS A 61 35.93 -1.30 1.39
C HIS A 61 34.56 -1.09 0.75
N HIS A 62 34.48 -0.68 -0.52
CA HIS A 62 33.22 -0.34 -1.19
C HIS A 62 32.20 -1.48 -1.16
N HIS A 63 32.69 -2.72 -1.23
CA HIS A 63 31.90 -3.95 -1.14
C HIS A 63 31.24 -4.16 0.24
N ILE A 64 31.70 -3.46 1.28
CA ILE A 64 31.17 -3.46 2.66
C ILE A 64 30.29 -2.22 2.90
N CYS A 65 30.69 -1.06 2.38
CA CYS A 65 30.04 0.23 2.65
C CYS A 65 28.76 0.48 1.84
N ASN A 66 28.60 -0.14 0.66
CA ASN A 66 27.48 0.16 -0.25
C ASN A 66 26.30 -0.81 -0.13
N THR A 67 25.81 -1.02 1.10
CA THR A 67 24.63 -1.88 1.31
C THR A 67 23.35 -1.06 1.30
N ALA A 68 22.38 -1.48 0.47
CA ALA A 68 21.00 -0.99 0.49
C ALA A 68 20.20 -1.47 1.72
N PHE A 69 20.86 -2.18 2.65
CA PHE A 69 20.26 -2.81 3.81
C PHE A 69 20.55 -2.01 5.09
N PRO A 70 19.79 -2.23 6.17
CA PRO A 70 20.05 -1.60 7.45
C PRO A 70 21.47 -1.85 7.90
N ILE A 71 22.20 -0.79 8.22
CA ILE A 71 23.53 -0.89 8.81
C ILE A 71 23.35 -1.49 10.20
N ALA A 72 23.60 -2.79 10.33
CA ALA A 72 23.36 -3.57 11.55
C ALA A 72 24.67 -3.98 12.26
N HIS A 73 25.77 -3.26 11.99
CA HIS A 73 27.06 -3.59 12.57
C HIS A 73 27.04 -3.37 14.09
N ASN A 74 27.31 -4.44 14.85
CA ASN A 74 27.14 -4.46 16.29
C ASN A 74 28.17 -3.59 17.05
N THR A 75 29.28 -3.24 16.41
CA THR A 75 30.35 -2.45 17.06
C THR A 75 30.17 -0.96 16.81
N THR A 76 29.82 -0.57 15.58
CA THR A 76 29.85 0.85 15.15
C THR A 76 28.49 1.53 15.25
N ILE A 77 27.37 0.84 14.96
CA ILE A 77 26.03 1.46 14.94
C ILE A 77 25.18 1.08 16.14
N ARG A 78 25.46 -0.06 16.80
CA ARG A 78 24.66 -0.54 17.93
C ARG A 78 24.54 0.46 19.09
N PRO A 79 25.60 1.20 19.50
CA PRO A 79 25.47 2.21 20.56
C PRO A 79 24.46 3.31 20.22
N TYR A 80 24.34 3.65 18.93
CA TYR A 80 23.45 4.70 18.41
C TYR A 80 22.03 4.22 18.13
N ARG A 81 21.74 2.92 18.30
CA ARG A 81 20.42 2.38 18.00
C ARG A 81 19.39 2.89 19.01
N VAL A 82 18.44 3.67 18.52
CA VAL A 82 17.27 4.08 19.30
C VAL A 82 16.46 2.83 19.65
N LYS A 83 16.27 2.58 20.95
CA LYS A 83 15.36 1.52 21.43
C LYS A 83 13.94 1.84 20.95
N ARG A 84 13.10 0.81 20.80
CA ARG A 84 11.72 1.00 20.36
C ARG A 84 10.99 1.94 21.32
N LEU A 85 10.74 3.17 20.85
CA LEU A 85 9.97 4.17 21.56
C LEU A 85 8.50 3.70 21.62
N ARG A 86 7.89 3.85 22.79
CA ARG A 86 6.47 3.52 23.03
C ARG A 86 5.65 4.73 23.43
N ASP A 87 6.32 5.73 24.02
CA ASP A 87 5.70 6.98 24.38
C ASP A 87 5.56 7.89 23.14
N GLN A 88 4.37 8.47 22.95
CA GLN A 88 4.08 9.31 21.78
C GLN A 88 4.84 10.63 21.82
N GLN A 89 5.10 11.18 23.00
CA GLN A 89 5.83 12.42 23.15
C GLN A 89 7.33 12.23 22.88
N ASP A 90 7.91 11.11 23.29
CA ASP A 90 9.26 10.71 22.90
C ASP A 90 9.35 10.57 21.37
N ILE A 91 8.45 9.81 20.73
CA ILE A 91 8.40 9.66 19.26
C ILE A 91 8.33 11.03 18.57
N ARG A 92 7.41 11.89 19.03
CA ARG A 92 7.24 13.24 18.49
C ARG A 92 8.49 14.07 18.66
N SER A 93 9.11 14.06 19.83
CA SER A 93 10.34 14.81 20.08
C SER A 93 11.51 14.33 19.22
N THR A 94 11.67 13.02 19.04
CA THR A 94 12.73 12.46 18.19
C THR A 94 12.55 12.87 16.73
N TYR A 95 11.34 12.72 16.18
CA TYR A 95 11.09 13.08 14.78
C TYR A 95 11.06 14.59 14.56
N TYR A 96 10.48 15.36 15.48
CA TYR A 96 10.52 16.82 15.40
C TYR A 96 11.94 17.37 15.55
N GLY A 97 12.77 16.81 16.43
CA GLY A 97 14.19 17.17 16.52
C GLY A 97 14.97 16.83 15.25
N ALA A 98 14.61 15.74 14.57
CA ALA A 98 15.27 15.31 13.33
C ALA A 98 14.84 16.11 12.08
N TYR A 99 13.56 16.47 11.96
CA TYR A 99 12.96 17.03 10.73
C TYR A 99 12.19 18.35 10.93
N GLY A 100 11.85 18.70 12.16
CA GLY A 100 10.91 19.79 12.48
C GLY A 100 11.36 21.17 12.02
N SER A 101 12.66 21.47 12.12
CA SER A 101 13.25 22.76 11.69
C SER A 101 13.47 22.89 10.18
N LEU A 102 13.28 21.82 9.40
CA LEU A 102 13.52 21.84 7.96
C LEU A 102 12.43 22.62 7.21
N SER A 103 12.80 23.61 6.40
CA SER A 103 11.87 24.30 5.49
C SER A 103 11.64 23.55 4.18
N GLU A 104 12.57 22.68 3.82
CA GLU A 104 12.55 21.87 2.60
C GLU A 104 12.79 20.40 2.92
N MET A 105 12.16 19.52 2.15
CA MET A 105 12.36 18.08 2.28
C MET A 105 12.07 17.35 0.99
N MET A 106 12.51 16.09 0.91
CA MET A 106 12.19 15.21 -0.20
C MET A 106 11.36 14.01 0.28
N LEU A 107 10.72 13.34 -0.67
CA LEU A 107 9.89 12.18 -0.43
C LEU A 107 10.36 11.00 -1.31
N TYR A 108 10.28 9.81 -0.76
CA TYR A 108 10.41 8.57 -1.52
C TYR A 108 9.23 7.66 -1.21
N ALA A 109 8.45 7.28 -2.22
CA ALA A 109 7.40 6.29 -2.09
C ALA A 109 7.88 4.96 -2.64
N HIS A 110 7.98 3.97 -1.76
CA HIS A 110 8.33 2.61 -2.17
C HIS A 110 7.06 1.89 -2.64
N VAL A 111 7.05 1.34 -3.85
CA VAL A 111 5.96 0.49 -4.38
C VAL A 111 6.54 -0.89 -4.70
N PRO A 112 6.29 -1.92 -3.88
CA PRO A 112 7.08 -3.15 -3.85
C PRO A 112 6.58 -4.22 -4.84
N PHE A 113 5.73 -3.85 -5.81
CA PHE A 113 5.08 -4.79 -6.72
C PHE A 113 5.92 -5.04 -7.97
N CYS A 114 6.05 -6.31 -8.38
CA CYS A 114 6.73 -6.70 -9.60
C CYS A 114 5.93 -7.78 -10.35
N GLN A 115 6.02 -7.79 -11.68
CA GLN A 115 5.43 -8.86 -12.51
C GLN A 115 6.08 -10.22 -12.25
N THR A 116 7.40 -10.21 -12.05
CA THR A 116 8.27 -11.36 -11.82
C THR A 116 9.43 -10.94 -10.92
N ARG A 117 9.97 -11.86 -10.11
CA ARG A 117 11.16 -11.60 -9.30
C ARG A 117 12.41 -11.93 -10.10
N CYS A 118 13.18 -10.91 -10.47
CA CYS A 118 14.48 -11.09 -11.12
C CYS A 118 15.49 -11.77 -10.18
N GLN A 119 16.37 -12.60 -10.73
CA GLN A 119 17.35 -13.34 -9.93
C GLN A 119 18.35 -12.43 -9.20
N PHE A 120 18.67 -11.29 -9.80
CA PHE A 120 19.59 -10.30 -9.25
C PHE A 120 18.95 -9.32 -8.25
N CYS A 121 17.62 -9.33 -8.09
CA CYS A 121 16.95 -8.30 -7.32
C CYS A 121 17.19 -8.47 -5.81
N GLU A 122 17.86 -7.49 -5.21
CA GLU A 122 18.10 -7.41 -3.75
C GLU A 122 17.06 -6.57 -3.02
N TYR A 123 16.26 -5.77 -3.75
CA TYR A 123 15.29 -4.82 -3.21
C TYR A 123 14.14 -5.49 -2.44
N THR A 124 13.39 -4.68 -1.70
CA THR A 124 12.20 -5.08 -0.94
C THR A 124 11.01 -5.22 -1.87
N VAL A 125 10.85 -6.38 -2.49
CA VAL A 125 9.72 -6.67 -3.37
C VAL A 125 8.85 -7.78 -2.80
N VAL A 126 7.55 -7.71 -3.05
CA VAL A 126 6.60 -8.76 -2.62
C VAL A 126 6.58 -9.93 -3.61
N ASN A 127 5.96 -11.03 -3.20
CA ASN A 127 5.76 -12.15 -4.12
C ASN A 127 4.93 -11.68 -5.33
N PRO A 128 5.33 -11.99 -6.58
CA PRO A 128 4.59 -11.55 -7.76
C PRO A 128 3.11 -11.97 -7.79
N LYS A 129 2.76 -13.14 -7.23
CA LYS A 129 1.35 -13.57 -7.10
C LYS A 129 0.56 -12.65 -6.16
N GLN A 130 1.20 -12.18 -5.09
CA GLN A 130 0.60 -11.19 -4.19
C GLN A 130 0.54 -9.82 -4.85
N GLY A 131 1.59 -9.39 -5.55
CA GLY A 131 1.61 -8.09 -6.23
C GLY A 131 0.60 -7.95 -7.36
N LYS A 132 0.22 -9.04 -8.04
CA LYS A 132 -0.83 -9.05 -9.08
C LYS A 132 -2.26 -8.98 -8.53
N ASN A 133 -2.43 -9.18 -7.23
CA ASN A 133 -3.72 -9.15 -6.60
C ASN A 133 -4.12 -7.70 -6.29
N ILE A 134 -5.23 -7.26 -6.88
CA ILE A 134 -5.67 -5.88 -6.74
C ILE A 134 -6.01 -5.51 -5.29
N ASP A 135 -6.72 -6.37 -4.56
CA ASP A 135 -7.08 -6.09 -3.17
C ASP A 135 -5.82 -5.92 -2.30
N ILE A 136 -4.75 -6.66 -2.59
CA ILE A 136 -3.47 -6.50 -1.90
C ILE A 136 -2.80 -5.17 -2.25
N GLN A 137 -2.92 -4.72 -3.50
CA GLN A 137 -2.44 -3.39 -3.89
C GLN A 137 -3.24 -2.29 -3.18
N THR A 138 -4.57 -2.35 -3.20
CA THR A 138 -5.43 -1.37 -2.54
C THR A 138 -5.11 -1.28 -1.04
N ASN A 139 -5.00 -2.43 -0.36
CA ASN A 139 -4.64 -2.46 1.07
C ASN A 139 -3.25 -1.89 1.34
N TYR A 140 -2.29 -2.11 0.44
CA TYR A 140 -0.96 -1.53 0.56
C TYR A 140 -0.98 -0.01 0.40
N PHE A 141 -1.70 0.49 -0.59
CA PHE A 141 -1.81 1.92 -0.84
C PHE A 141 -2.58 2.63 0.28
N SER A 142 -3.66 2.03 0.82
CA SER A 142 -4.32 2.52 2.04
C SER A 142 -3.33 2.68 3.20
N ALA A 143 -2.52 1.64 3.47
CA ALA A 143 -1.48 1.68 4.48
C ALA A 143 -0.41 2.77 4.20
N LEU A 144 -0.03 2.95 2.93
CA LEU A 144 0.93 3.97 2.52
C LEU A 144 0.38 5.39 2.69
N TYR A 145 -0.90 5.63 2.40
CA TYR A 145 -1.55 6.92 2.62
C TYR A 145 -1.68 7.24 4.12
N ASN A 146 -2.05 6.24 4.92
CA ASN A 146 -2.13 6.38 6.38
C ASN A 146 -0.74 6.67 6.99
N GLU A 147 0.32 6.06 6.46
CA GLU A 147 1.71 6.40 6.84
C GLU A 147 2.07 7.84 6.44
N LEU A 148 1.68 8.28 5.25
CA LEU A 148 1.89 9.65 4.80
C LEU A 148 1.17 10.66 5.68
N ASP A 149 -0.08 10.37 6.06
CA ASP A 149 -0.86 11.18 7.00
C ASP A 149 -0.21 11.26 8.39
N MET A 150 0.32 10.14 8.87
CA MET A 150 1.07 10.10 10.13
C MET A 150 2.27 11.04 10.07
N TYR A 151 3.11 10.97 9.03
CA TYR A 151 4.25 11.89 8.88
C TYR A 151 3.81 13.34 8.70
N ALA A 152 2.76 13.59 7.93
CA ALA A 152 2.24 14.91 7.69
C ALA A 152 1.80 15.61 8.98
N ASN A 153 1.06 14.88 9.83
CA ASN A 153 0.62 15.37 11.14
C ASN A 153 1.77 15.52 12.14
N LEU A 154 2.75 14.62 12.10
CA LEU A 154 3.90 14.62 13.01
C LEU A 154 4.83 15.80 12.74
N LEU A 155 5.03 16.15 11.47
CA LEU A 155 6.04 17.10 11.03
C LEU A 155 5.48 18.41 10.50
N ASN A 156 4.15 18.54 10.43
CA ASN A 156 3.47 19.69 9.82
C ASN A 156 3.96 19.96 8.40
N THR A 157 3.94 18.93 7.54
CA THR A 157 4.56 18.98 6.20
C THR A 157 3.90 19.98 5.25
N LYS A 158 2.69 20.46 5.55
CA LYS A 158 2.05 21.55 4.79
C LYS A 158 2.85 22.84 4.77
N GLU A 159 3.69 23.07 5.79
CA GLU A 159 4.56 24.24 5.88
C GLU A 159 5.95 24.00 5.26
N LYS A 160 6.19 22.81 4.69
CA LYS A 160 7.49 22.40 4.15
C LYS A 160 7.41 22.25 2.64
N ASN A 161 8.36 22.85 1.93
CA ASN A 161 8.45 22.72 0.48
C ASN A 161 8.95 21.31 0.12
N LEU A 162 8.18 20.59 -0.70
CA LEU A 162 8.63 19.34 -1.29
C LEU A 162 9.50 19.63 -2.51
N ILE A 163 10.80 19.31 -2.44
CA ILE A 163 11.78 19.70 -3.46
C ILE A 163 12.33 18.54 -4.29
N GLY A 164 11.77 17.34 -4.11
CA GLY A 164 12.10 16.15 -4.89
C GLY A 164 11.27 14.95 -4.42
N PHE A 165 10.73 14.19 -5.38
CA PHE A 165 9.89 13.03 -5.09
C PHE A 165 10.18 11.88 -6.06
N ASP A 166 10.60 10.74 -5.54
CA ASP A 166 10.76 9.53 -6.35
C ASP A 166 9.75 8.46 -5.92
N ILE A 167 9.07 7.87 -6.90
CA ILE A 167 8.22 6.70 -6.77
C ILE A 167 8.99 5.52 -7.38
N GLY A 168 9.50 4.64 -6.52
CA GLY A 168 10.40 3.56 -6.93
C GLY A 168 10.16 2.26 -6.16
N GLY A 169 11.00 1.26 -6.39
CA GLY A 169 11.07 0.08 -5.53
C GLY A 169 11.07 -1.24 -6.29
N GLY A 170 9.89 -1.81 -6.49
CA GLY A 170 9.72 -2.95 -7.39
C GLY A 170 9.57 -2.46 -8.82
N THR A 171 8.33 -2.26 -9.23
CA THR A 171 7.94 -1.66 -10.50
C THR A 171 6.66 -0.86 -10.23
N PRO A 172 6.78 0.40 -9.79
CA PRO A 172 5.62 1.24 -9.47
C PRO A 172 4.56 1.27 -10.56
N SER A 173 4.98 1.26 -11.83
CA SER A 173 4.06 1.23 -12.97
C SER A 173 3.21 -0.05 -13.10
N MET A 174 3.52 -1.08 -12.32
CA MET A 174 2.70 -2.30 -12.20
C MET A 174 1.48 -2.11 -11.29
N ALA A 175 1.51 -1.10 -10.42
CA ALA A 175 0.31 -0.70 -9.70
C ALA A 175 -0.79 -0.25 -10.68
N LYS A 176 -2.04 -0.37 -10.24
CA LYS A 176 -3.15 0.32 -10.89
C LYS A 176 -2.90 1.83 -10.92
N ILE A 177 -3.30 2.45 -12.02
CA ILE A 177 -3.05 3.87 -12.28
C ILE A 177 -3.72 4.75 -11.23
N GLU A 178 -4.90 4.35 -10.76
CA GLU A 178 -5.70 5.06 -9.76
C GLU A 178 -4.95 5.18 -8.44
N HIS A 179 -4.12 4.18 -8.08
CA HIS A 179 -3.30 4.26 -6.87
C HIS A 179 -2.16 5.27 -6.99
N ILE A 180 -1.52 5.37 -8.15
CA ILE A 180 -0.48 6.38 -8.36
C ILE A 180 -1.09 7.78 -8.43
N GLN A 181 -2.26 7.92 -9.07
CA GLN A 181 -3.01 9.17 -9.07
C GLN A 181 -3.36 9.62 -7.65
N GLN A 182 -3.99 8.75 -6.86
CA GLN A 182 -4.33 9.03 -5.47
C GLN A 182 -3.09 9.34 -4.63
N LEU A 183 -1.96 8.66 -4.86
CA LEU A 183 -0.71 9.00 -4.18
C LEU A 183 -0.27 10.44 -4.48
N MET A 184 -0.30 10.86 -5.75
CA MET A 184 0.06 12.22 -6.16
C MET A 184 -0.88 13.25 -5.52
N GLU A 185 -2.20 13.04 -5.61
CA GLU A 185 -3.22 13.90 -4.98
C GLU A 185 -3.05 13.97 -3.45
N HIS A 186 -2.76 12.83 -2.80
CA HIS A 186 -2.56 12.78 -1.36
C HIS A 186 -1.29 13.54 -0.97
N VAL A 187 -0.18 13.37 -1.68
CA VAL A 187 1.06 14.14 -1.41
C VAL A 187 0.81 15.64 -1.59
N GLU A 188 0.12 16.05 -2.65
CA GLU A 188 -0.24 17.46 -2.87
C GLU A 188 -1.07 18.04 -1.72
N SER A 189 -1.99 17.24 -1.16
CA SER A 189 -2.80 17.66 -0.02
C SER A 189 -2.01 17.79 1.30
N LYS A 190 -0.82 17.18 1.40
CA LYS A 190 -0.01 17.10 2.64
C LYS A 190 1.26 17.94 2.60
N PHE A 191 1.74 18.35 1.43
CA PHE A 191 3.00 19.10 1.27
C PHE A 191 2.76 20.40 0.54
N LYS A 192 3.63 21.39 0.77
CA LYS A 192 3.71 22.55 -0.13
C LYS A 192 4.49 22.14 -1.38
N THR A 193 3.78 21.97 -2.49
CA THR A 193 4.33 21.50 -3.77
C THR A 193 3.57 22.11 -4.94
N ASP A 194 4.21 22.19 -6.10
CA ASP A 194 3.60 22.48 -7.39
C ASP A 194 4.18 21.50 -8.40
N TRP A 195 3.35 20.64 -8.98
CA TRP A 195 3.83 19.58 -9.89
C TRP A 195 4.43 20.09 -11.20
N ASN A 196 4.27 21.38 -11.52
CA ASN A 196 4.97 21.98 -12.65
C ASN A 196 6.45 22.27 -12.34
N THR A 197 6.82 22.39 -11.06
CA THR A 197 8.17 22.77 -10.63
C THR A 197 8.84 21.70 -9.76
N THR A 198 8.07 20.94 -8.98
CA THR A 198 8.56 19.82 -8.17
C THR A 198 8.96 18.66 -9.07
N ALA A 199 10.23 18.27 -9.01
CA ALA A 199 10.74 17.16 -9.78
C ALA A 199 10.24 15.82 -9.22
N VAL A 200 9.35 15.17 -9.97
CA VAL A 200 8.83 13.84 -9.67
C VAL A 200 9.33 12.81 -10.69
N SER A 201 9.79 11.67 -10.19
CA SER A 201 10.28 10.53 -11.00
C SER A 201 9.51 9.25 -10.69
N ILE A 202 9.24 8.45 -11.72
CA ILE A 202 8.66 7.11 -11.57
C ILE A 202 9.48 6.04 -12.31
N GLU A 203 9.49 4.82 -11.80
CA GLU A 203 10.14 3.66 -12.43
C GLU A 203 9.15 2.79 -13.25
N THR A 204 9.63 2.25 -14.37
CA THR A 204 8.89 1.34 -15.26
C THR A 204 9.77 0.24 -15.88
N THR A 205 9.17 -0.61 -16.70
CA THR A 205 9.84 -1.62 -17.53
C THR A 205 9.49 -1.44 -19.01
N PRO A 206 10.29 -1.98 -19.95
CA PRO A 206 9.94 -1.97 -21.36
C PRO A 206 8.56 -2.60 -21.62
N LYS A 207 8.26 -3.72 -20.94
CA LYS A 207 6.95 -4.39 -21.04
C LYS A 207 5.77 -3.48 -20.69
N ILE A 208 5.82 -2.77 -19.56
CA ILE A 208 4.68 -1.94 -19.16
C ILE A 208 4.57 -0.72 -20.08
N ALA A 209 5.68 -0.05 -20.37
CA ALA A 209 5.67 1.15 -21.20
C ALA A 209 5.22 0.89 -22.65
N ALA A 210 5.52 -0.28 -23.21
CA ALA A 210 5.05 -0.64 -24.55
C ALA A 210 3.60 -1.18 -24.59
N ALA A 211 3.16 -1.86 -23.52
CA ALA A 211 1.81 -2.44 -23.44
C ALA A 211 0.73 -1.42 -23.05
N GLU A 212 1.08 -0.41 -22.27
CA GLU A 212 0.13 0.50 -21.61
C GLU A 212 0.45 1.98 -21.91
N PRO A 213 0.39 2.44 -23.18
CA PRO A 213 0.73 3.82 -23.55
C PRO A 213 -0.11 4.87 -22.82
N ASP A 214 -1.40 4.63 -22.62
CA ASP A 214 -2.31 5.55 -21.94
C ASP A 214 -1.91 5.75 -20.48
N LYS A 215 -1.43 4.69 -19.82
CA LYS A 215 -0.91 4.77 -18.45
C LYS A 215 0.34 5.63 -18.38
N ILE A 216 1.26 5.48 -19.34
CA ILE A 216 2.47 6.32 -19.42
C ILE A 216 2.11 7.79 -19.67
N LYS A 217 1.16 8.06 -20.56
CA LYS A 217 0.64 9.40 -20.81
C LYS A 217 0.02 10.02 -19.57
N ALA A 218 -0.82 9.26 -18.86
CA ALA A 218 -1.46 9.74 -17.65
C ALA A 218 -0.45 10.05 -16.52
N TYR A 219 0.65 9.29 -16.39
CA TYR A 219 1.73 9.69 -15.46
C TYR A 219 2.31 11.07 -15.77
N TYR A 220 2.48 11.40 -17.06
CA TYR A 220 2.89 12.74 -17.45
C TYR A 220 1.82 13.77 -17.11
N GLU A 221 0.54 13.49 -17.38
CA GLU A 221 -0.57 14.40 -17.06
C GLU A 221 -0.70 14.66 -15.54
N MET A 222 -0.34 13.68 -14.69
CA MET A 222 -0.26 13.82 -13.23
C MET A 222 0.87 14.73 -12.74
N GLY A 223 1.72 15.25 -13.62
CA GLY A 223 2.86 16.09 -13.24
C GLY A 223 4.19 15.35 -13.06
N ILE A 224 4.25 14.05 -13.36
CA ILE A 224 5.51 13.30 -13.35
C ILE A 224 6.31 13.69 -14.61
N ARG A 225 7.55 14.18 -14.42
CA ARG A 225 8.36 14.72 -15.53
C ARG A 225 9.60 13.89 -15.85
N ARG A 226 9.91 12.90 -15.01
CA ARG A 226 10.99 11.95 -15.22
C ARG A 226 10.48 10.51 -15.16
N ILE A 227 10.99 9.66 -16.05
CA ILE A 227 10.73 8.23 -16.02
C ILE A 227 12.04 7.45 -16.16
N SER A 228 12.20 6.42 -15.33
CA SER A 228 13.33 5.48 -15.38
C SER A 228 12.85 4.13 -15.85
N MET A 229 13.45 3.58 -16.89
CA MET A 229 13.11 2.26 -17.42
C MET A 229 14.22 1.26 -17.14
N GLY A 230 13.88 0.23 -16.37
CA GLY A 230 14.80 -0.87 -16.12
C GLY A 230 14.96 -1.79 -17.32
N LEU A 231 16.01 -1.63 -18.13
CA LEU A 231 16.34 -2.49 -19.26
C LEU A 231 17.31 -3.61 -18.85
N GLN A 232 18.35 -3.26 -18.10
CA GLN A 232 19.43 -4.10 -17.59
C GLN A 232 20.35 -4.68 -18.67
N THR A 233 19.79 -5.34 -19.69
CA THR A 233 20.49 -5.98 -20.81
C THR A 233 19.60 -6.03 -22.05
N THR A 234 20.19 -5.89 -23.25
CA THR A 234 19.50 -6.15 -24.53
C THR A 234 19.73 -7.57 -25.04
N ASP A 235 20.59 -8.35 -24.38
CA ASP A 235 20.78 -9.77 -24.72
C ASP A 235 19.68 -10.63 -24.09
N PHE A 236 18.74 -11.10 -24.92
CA PHE A 236 17.58 -11.88 -24.48
C PHE A 236 17.94 -13.20 -23.79
N ARG A 237 19.10 -13.77 -24.11
CA ARG A 237 19.63 -14.96 -23.42
C ARG A 237 19.95 -14.63 -21.96
N GLN A 238 20.72 -13.57 -21.72
CA GLN A 238 21.04 -13.07 -20.38
C GLN A 238 19.79 -12.59 -19.64
N ALA A 239 18.85 -11.93 -20.31
CA ALA A 239 17.56 -11.53 -19.71
C ALA A 239 16.77 -12.76 -19.19
N LYS A 240 16.70 -13.83 -19.98
CA LYS A 240 16.07 -15.10 -19.58
C LYS A 240 16.78 -15.74 -18.39
N GLU A 241 18.11 -15.76 -18.39
CA GLU A 241 18.90 -16.26 -17.26
C GLU A 241 18.60 -15.51 -15.95
N MET A 242 18.32 -14.21 -16.04
CA MET A 242 17.97 -13.36 -14.91
C MET A 242 16.48 -13.40 -14.53
N ASN A 243 15.67 -14.25 -15.18
CA ASN A 243 14.22 -14.31 -15.02
C ASN A 243 13.55 -12.95 -15.34
N ARG A 244 13.96 -12.35 -16.48
CA ARG A 244 13.55 -11.03 -16.97
C ARG A 244 13.12 -11.05 -18.46
N ASP A 245 13.04 -12.23 -19.07
CA ASP A 245 12.54 -12.42 -20.44
C ASP A 245 11.15 -11.79 -20.65
N ASP A 246 10.29 -11.84 -19.65
CA ASP A 246 9.01 -11.14 -19.67
C ASP A 246 9.16 -9.62 -19.85
N ALA A 247 10.11 -8.98 -19.17
CA ALA A 247 10.23 -7.51 -19.17
C ALA A 247 10.92 -6.98 -20.44
N ASN A 248 11.79 -7.80 -21.06
CA ASN A 248 12.56 -7.48 -22.27
C ASN A 248 12.08 -8.39 -23.42
N ALA A 249 10.78 -8.45 -23.66
CA ALA A 249 10.14 -9.48 -24.49
C ALA A 249 10.67 -9.58 -25.93
N SER A 250 10.99 -8.44 -26.56
CA SER A 250 11.61 -8.37 -27.88
C SER A 250 12.23 -7.00 -28.14
N THR A 251 13.03 -6.88 -29.19
CA THR A 251 13.59 -5.61 -29.67
C THR A 251 12.48 -4.61 -30.01
N ASP A 252 11.43 -5.04 -30.71
CA ASP A 252 10.27 -4.20 -31.04
C ASP A 252 9.58 -3.67 -29.80
N TYR A 253 9.49 -4.49 -28.74
CA TYR A 253 8.93 -4.07 -27.46
C TYR A 253 9.74 -2.94 -26.82
N ILE A 254 11.07 -3.01 -26.90
CA ILE A 254 11.96 -1.97 -26.39
C ILE A 254 11.76 -0.67 -27.20
N TYR A 255 11.79 -0.72 -28.54
CA TYR A 255 11.57 0.48 -29.36
C TYR A 255 10.17 1.09 -29.16
N LYS A 256 9.13 0.26 -29.06
CA LYS A 256 7.77 0.71 -28.77
C LYS A 256 7.68 1.40 -27.40
N SER A 257 8.37 0.88 -26.39
CA SER A 257 8.38 1.48 -25.06
C SER A 257 8.99 2.89 -25.08
N VAL A 258 10.10 3.08 -25.79
CA VAL A 258 10.75 4.39 -25.97
C VAL A 258 9.82 5.35 -26.71
N THR A 259 9.19 4.88 -27.80
CA THR A 259 8.23 5.66 -28.58
C THR A 259 7.08 6.15 -27.72
N ASN A 260 6.47 5.26 -26.94
CA ASN A 260 5.36 5.60 -26.05
C ASN A 260 5.77 6.59 -24.96
N ILE A 261 6.96 6.42 -24.35
CA ILE A 261 7.50 7.35 -23.35
C ILE A 261 7.69 8.75 -23.93
N ARG A 262 8.23 8.85 -25.16
CA ARG A 262 8.39 10.15 -25.83
C ARG A 262 7.05 10.77 -26.21
N ASN A 263 6.12 9.97 -26.77
CA ASN A 263 4.79 10.44 -27.15
C ASN A 263 3.97 10.93 -25.95
N ALA A 264 4.20 10.38 -24.76
CA ALA A 264 3.62 10.86 -23.52
C ALA A 264 4.15 12.25 -23.09
N GLY A 265 5.30 12.70 -23.62
CA GLY A 265 5.88 14.01 -23.34
C GLY A 265 7.08 14.02 -22.40
N PHE A 266 7.57 12.85 -21.95
CA PHE A 266 8.74 12.77 -21.07
C PHE A 266 10.00 13.27 -21.79
N LYS A 267 10.62 14.32 -21.22
CA LYS A 267 11.90 14.90 -21.68
C LYS A 267 13.10 14.47 -20.84
N SER A 268 12.86 13.84 -19.69
CA SER A 268 13.89 13.29 -18.81
C SER A 268 13.67 11.77 -18.73
N PHE A 269 14.16 11.05 -19.75
CA PHE A 269 14.07 9.59 -19.81
C PHE A 269 15.43 8.95 -19.45
N ASN A 270 15.41 8.06 -18.46
CA ASN A 270 16.58 7.26 -18.06
C ASN A 270 16.41 5.79 -18.41
N ILE A 271 17.50 5.15 -18.83
CA ILE A 271 17.59 3.69 -18.97
C ILE A 271 18.60 3.13 -17.96
N ASP A 272 18.16 2.16 -17.16
CA ASP A 272 19.01 1.46 -16.20
C ASP A 272 19.62 0.22 -16.84
N LEU A 273 20.95 0.10 -16.79
CA LEU A 273 21.73 -1.04 -17.27
C LEU A 273 22.44 -1.74 -16.11
N MET A 274 22.75 -3.03 -16.26
CA MET A 274 23.49 -3.78 -15.26
C MET A 274 24.66 -4.55 -15.85
N TYR A 275 25.79 -4.54 -15.15
CA TYR A 275 27.02 -5.25 -15.52
C TYR A 275 27.55 -6.07 -14.34
N GLY A 276 28.57 -6.89 -14.60
CA GLY A 276 29.16 -7.78 -13.60
C GLY A 276 28.36 -9.06 -13.37
N PHE A 277 27.59 -9.51 -14.37
CA PHE A 277 26.93 -10.82 -14.35
C PHE A 277 27.93 -11.95 -14.66
N PRO A 278 27.68 -13.18 -14.16
CA PRO A 278 28.53 -14.33 -14.49
C PRO A 278 28.36 -14.69 -15.96
N ILE A 279 29.48 -14.80 -16.67
CA ILE A 279 29.50 -15.30 -18.06
C ILE A 279 29.52 -16.82 -17.99
N ARG A 280 28.53 -17.47 -18.62
CA ARG A 280 28.47 -18.95 -18.65
C ARG A 280 29.60 -19.50 -19.52
N ALA A 281 30.16 -20.65 -19.13
CA ALA A 281 31.18 -21.34 -19.92
C ALA A 281 30.71 -21.71 -21.34
N THR A 282 29.40 -21.79 -21.56
CA THR A 282 28.79 -22.03 -22.87
C THR A 282 28.77 -20.80 -23.78
N ARG A 283 29.27 -19.63 -23.32
CA ARG A 283 29.33 -18.40 -24.12
C ARG A 283 30.76 -18.10 -24.53
N THR A 284 30.92 -17.65 -25.77
CA THR A 284 32.18 -17.13 -26.31
C THR A 284 32.25 -15.60 -26.26
N ASP A 285 31.13 -14.93 -25.96
CA ASP A 285 30.95 -13.47 -25.99
C ASP A 285 30.45 -12.89 -24.65
N ASP A 286 30.90 -11.67 -24.33
CA ASP A 286 30.36 -10.82 -23.26
C ASP A 286 29.37 -9.80 -23.90
N PRO A 287 28.06 -9.88 -23.64
CA PRO A 287 27.06 -9.03 -24.30
C PRO A 287 27.07 -7.58 -23.82
N TRP A 288 27.90 -7.23 -22.84
CA TRP A 288 27.85 -5.95 -22.15
C TRP A 288 28.03 -4.74 -23.07
N LEU A 289 29.08 -4.68 -23.90
CA LEU A 289 29.28 -3.51 -24.76
C LEU A 289 28.22 -3.38 -25.84
N LYS A 290 27.72 -4.51 -26.36
CA LYS A 290 26.58 -4.49 -27.26
C LYS A 290 25.34 -3.90 -26.57
N THR A 291 25.08 -4.27 -25.31
CA THR A 291 23.99 -3.69 -24.52
C THR A 291 24.13 -2.17 -24.37
N VAL A 292 25.34 -1.69 -24.09
CA VAL A 292 25.61 -0.25 -23.97
C VAL A 292 25.35 0.45 -25.31
N GLN A 293 25.87 -0.10 -26.42
CA GLN A 293 25.65 0.44 -27.76
C GLN A 293 24.16 0.48 -28.13
N ASP A 294 23.46 -0.66 -27.99
CA ASP A 294 22.03 -0.75 -28.27
C ASP A 294 21.24 0.28 -27.45
N THR A 295 21.67 0.57 -26.21
CA THR A 295 21.02 1.58 -25.36
C THR A 295 21.33 3.01 -25.81
N ILE A 296 22.54 3.29 -26.28
CA ILE A 296 22.90 4.58 -26.88
C ILE A 296 22.02 4.84 -28.11
N ASP A 297 21.77 3.80 -28.92
CA ASP A 297 20.94 3.88 -30.13
C ASP A 297 19.46 4.17 -29.82
N LEU A 298 18.97 3.80 -28.62
CA LEU A 298 17.64 4.21 -28.11
C LEU A 298 17.59 5.70 -27.72
N GLN A 299 18.75 6.36 -27.64
CA GLN A 299 18.91 7.78 -27.40
C GLN A 299 18.21 8.30 -26.10
N PRO A 300 18.28 7.63 -24.94
CA PRO A 300 17.72 8.21 -23.70
C PRO A 300 18.47 9.49 -23.30
N GLU A 301 17.87 10.34 -22.47
CA GLU A 301 18.60 11.52 -21.94
C GLU A 301 19.62 11.14 -20.87
N HIS A 302 19.41 9.99 -20.23
CA HIS A 302 20.24 9.48 -19.14
C HIS A 302 20.43 7.97 -19.23
N ILE A 303 21.62 7.49 -18.85
CA ILE A 303 21.94 6.07 -18.74
C ILE A 303 22.57 5.85 -17.37
N THR A 304 22.02 4.92 -16.58
CA THR A 304 22.57 4.55 -15.28
C THR A 304 23.13 3.15 -15.30
N LEU A 305 24.40 2.98 -14.92
CA LEU A 305 25.10 1.71 -14.89
C LEU A 305 25.12 1.14 -13.46
N TYR A 306 24.48 0.00 -13.24
CA TYR A 306 24.48 -0.67 -11.94
C TYR A 306 25.42 -1.87 -11.96
N ARG A 307 26.39 -1.89 -11.03
CA ARG A 307 27.19 -3.08 -10.75
C ARG A 307 26.31 -4.12 -10.07
N MET A 308 26.35 -5.36 -10.55
CA MET A 308 25.69 -6.48 -9.90
C MET A 308 26.20 -6.67 -8.45
N ARG A 309 25.27 -6.65 -7.50
CA ARG A 309 25.51 -6.95 -6.09
C ARG A 309 24.94 -8.32 -5.78
N TYR A 310 25.79 -9.25 -5.34
CA TYR A 310 25.40 -10.65 -5.16
C TYR A 310 24.70 -10.93 -3.84
N LYS A 311 25.08 -10.23 -2.77
CA LYS A 311 24.57 -10.46 -1.42
C LYS A 311 23.05 -10.23 -1.36
N GLY A 312 22.31 -11.21 -0.83
CA GLY A 312 20.85 -11.10 -0.67
C GLY A 312 20.01 -11.36 -1.94
N THR A 313 20.65 -11.79 -3.03
CA THR A 313 20.00 -12.13 -4.30
C THR A 313 19.87 -13.64 -4.48
N LEU A 314 19.06 -14.09 -5.45
CA LEU A 314 19.00 -15.53 -5.80
C LEU A 314 20.30 -16.00 -6.49
N MET A 315 21.11 -15.06 -6.99
CA MET A 315 22.39 -15.33 -7.64
C MET A 315 23.58 -15.31 -6.69
N ALA A 316 23.37 -15.16 -5.36
CA ALA A 316 24.47 -15.01 -4.39
C ALA A 316 25.55 -16.11 -4.50
N HIS A 317 25.14 -17.34 -4.79
CA HIS A 317 26.01 -18.51 -4.98
C HIS A 317 26.93 -18.44 -6.23
N LEU A 318 26.75 -17.44 -7.09
CA LEU A 318 27.55 -17.22 -8.31
C LEU A 318 28.62 -16.14 -8.14
N ALA A 319 28.74 -15.52 -6.95
CA ALA A 319 29.65 -14.39 -6.72
C ALA A 319 31.11 -14.71 -7.09
N ASP A 320 31.61 -15.90 -6.73
CA ASP A 320 33.01 -16.30 -6.96
C ASP A 320 33.39 -16.49 -8.43
N ARG A 321 32.36 -16.57 -9.30
CA ARG A 321 32.52 -16.71 -10.76
C ARG A 321 32.82 -15.39 -11.44
N VAL A 322 32.65 -14.25 -10.77
CA VAL A 322 32.92 -12.93 -11.35
C VAL A 322 34.14 -12.31 -10.69
N LYS A 323 35.16 -12.04 -11.50
CA LYS A 323 36.42 -11.44 -11.05
C LYS A 323 36.34 -9.91 -11.11
N LEU A 324 37.10 -9.25 -10.23
CA LEU A 324 37.14 -7.79 -10.18
C LEU A 324 37.65 -7.19 -11.49
N ASP A 325 38.62 -7.84 -12.15
CA ASP A 325 39.15 -7.39 -13.46
C ASP A 325 38.07 -7.37 -14.55
N GLN A 326 37.16 -8.35 -14.54
CA GLN A 326 36.01 -8.35 -15.46
C GLN A 326 35.12 -7.13 -15.21
N ILE A 327 34.79 -6.86 -13.94
CA ILE A 327 33.93 -5.74 -13.54
C ILE A 327 34.57 -4.40 -13.92
N ASN A 328 35.86 -4.23 -13.62
CA ASN A 328 36.60 -3.00 -13.92
C ASN A 328 36.69 -2.78 -15.43
N ARG A 329 36.99 -3.83 -16.21
CA ARG A 329 37.00 -3.78 -17.68
C ARG A 329 35.63 -3.38 -18.24
N GLN A 330 34.55 -4.03 -17.79
CA GLN A 330 33.19 -3.71 -18.23
C GLN A 330 32.82 -2.25 -17.93
N GLU A 331 33.13 -1.76 -16.72
CA GLU A 331 32.85 -0.38 -16.33
C GLU A 331 33.65 0.63 -17.17
N SER A 332 34.96 0.39 -17.34
CA SER A 332 35.86 1.29 -18.09
C SER A 332 35.45 1.39 -19.56
N GLN A 333 35.19 0.25 -20.20
CA GLN A 333 34.79 0.20 -21.61
C GLN A 333 33.42 0.87 -21.84
N ALA A 334 32.45 0.67 -20.92
CA ALA A 334 31.16 1.34 -21.02
C ALA A 334 31.27 2.85 -20.82
N ARG A 335 32.07 3.30 -19.84
CA ARG A 335 32.33 4.71 -19.58
C ARG A 335 32.97 5.39 -20.79
N GLU A 336 33.97 4.76 -21.39
CA GLU A 336 34.62 5.27 -22.60
C GLU A 336 33.62 5.43 -23.75
N LEU A 337 32.85 4.37 -24.04
CA LEU A 337 31.84 4.38 -25.11
C LEU A 337 30.74 5.44 -24.89
N LEU A 338 30.26 5.57 -23.65
CA LEU A 338 29.27 6.59 -23.27
C LEU A 338 29.82 8.01 -23.45
N ASN A 339 31.05 8.27 -22.97
CA ASN A 339 31.70 9.57 -23.11
C ASN A 339 31.91 9.93 -24.59
N GLN A 340 32.37 8.99 -25.41
CA GLN A 340 32.52 9.18 -26.87
C GLN A 340 31.18 9.47 -27.56
N SER A 341 30.09 8.94 -27.01
CA SER A 341 28.72 9.17 -27.51
C SER A 341 28.03 10.39 -26.89
N GLY A 342 28.77 11.25 -26.17
CA GLY A 342 28.26 12.50 -25.60
C GLY A 342 27.52 12.36 -24.26
N TYR A 343 27.53 11.18 -23.63
CA TYR A 343 26.99 10.97 -22.29
C TYR A 343 28.09 11.16 -21.26
N ILE A 344 27.97 12.20 -20.43
CA ILE A 344 28.97 12.56 -19.42
C ILE A 344 28.48 12.15 -18.03
N GLY A 345 29.30 11.42 -17.29
CA GLY A 345 29.08 11.06 -15.89
C GLY A 345 29.92 11.92 -14.96
N LEU A 346 29.35 12.37 -13.84
CA LEU A 346 30.11 13.06 -12.80
C LEU A 346 31.04 12.07 -12.06
N THR A 347 32.19 12.56 -11.58
CA THR A 347 33.12 11.74 -10.78
C THR A 347 32.41 11.07 -9.60
N GLY A 348 32.63 9.76 -9.43
CA GLY A 348 32.01 8.97 -8.37
C GLY A 348 30.52 8.65 -8.59
N LYS A 349 29.96 8.99 -9.76
CA LYS A 349 28.59 8.62 -10.15
C LYS A 349 28.61 7.52 -11.21
N ASN A 350 27.52 6.78 -11.21
CA ASN A 350 27.24 5.71 -12.16
C ASN A 350 26.14 6.09 -13.17
N THR A 351 25.61 7.31 -13.08
CA THR A 351 24.67 7.88 -14.05
C THR A 351 25.40 8.84 -14.97
N PHE A 352 25.09 8.73 -16.26
CA PHE A 352 25.62 9.55 -17.33
C PHE A 352 24.47 10.32 -17.99
N SER A 353 24.73 11.57 -18.38
CA SER A 353 23.73 12.40 -19.07
C SER A 353 24.30 13.01 -20.34
N ARG A 354 23.47 13.05 -21.38
CA ARG A 354 23.73 13.84 -22.59
C ARG A 354 23.17 15.27 -22.52
N VAL A 355 22.54 15.63 -21.41
CA VAL A 355 21.95 16.96 -21.18
C VAL A 355 22.98 17.81 -20.43
N GLN A 356 23.43 18.89 -21.05
CA GLN A 356 24.47 19.75 -20.49
C GLN A 356 24.07 20.29 -19.10
N GLY A 357 24.99 20.21 -18.13
CA GLY A 357 24.77 20.69 -16.76
C GLY A 357 23.86 19.80 -15.89
N ASN A 358 23.34 18.69 -16.42
CA ASN A 358 22.50 17.75 -15.70
C ASN A 358 23.32 16.58 -15.14
N SER A 359 23.10 16.18 -13.88
CA SER A 359 23.82 15.04 -13.28
C SER A 359 23.31 13.67 -13.74
N GLY A 360 22.18 13.67 -14.44
CA GLY A 360 21.43 12.53 -14.94
C GLY A 360 20.55 11.83 -13.92
N CYS A 361 20.69 12.14 -12.63
CA CYS A 361 19.85 11.60 -11.56
C CYS A 361 18.52 12.35 -11.43
N SER A 362 17.54 11.73 -10.76
CA SER A 362 16.36 12.47 -10.27
C SER A 362 16.78 13.52 -9.24
N ALA A 363 15.93 14.53 -9.02
CA ALA A 363 16.22 15.55 -8.01
C ALA A 363 16.36 14.93 -6.61
N TYR A 364 15.56 13.92 -6.29
CA TYR A 364 15.66 13.17 -5.04
C TYR A 364 17.05 12.52 -4.91
N LEU A 365 17.51 11.73 -5.90
CA LEU A 365 18.81 11.05 -5.81
C LEU A 365 19.98 12.05 -5.79
N ASP A 366 19.92 13.08 -6.64
CA ASP A 366 21.00 14.05 -6.75
C ASP A 366 21.21 14.80 -5.43
N LYS A 367 20.13 15.41 -4.92
CA LYS A 367 20.15 16.20 -3.69
C LYS A 367 20.42 15.34 -2.46
N ARG A 368 19.88 14.12 -2.39
CA ARG A 368 20.19 13.17 -1.32
C ARG A 368 21.68 12.86 -1.26
N VAL A 369 22.30 12.50 -2.39
CA VAL A 369 23.67 12.00 -2.38
C VAL A 369 24.71 13.12 -2.37
N ARG A 370 24.46 14.25 -3.04
CA ARG A 370 25.43 15.36 -3.12
C ARG A 370 25.27 16.41 -2.03
N LYS A 371 24.03 16.68 -1.63
CA LYS A 371 23.70 17.76 -0.68
C LYS A 371 23.24 17.24 0.68
N ALA A 372 23.15 15.91 0.85
CA ALA A 372 22.66 15.27 2.06
C ALA A 372 21.31 15.86 2.53
N ILE A 373 20.43 16.23 1.59
CA ILE A 373 19.12 16.78 1.94
C ILE A 373 18.27 15.68 2.59
N PRO A 374 17.64 15.95 3.75
CA PRO A 374 16.75 15.00 4.41
C PRO A 374 15.56 14.58 3.57
N TYR A 375 15.09 13.36 3.79
CA TYR A 375 13.92 12.82 3.12
C TYR A 375 13.18 11.81 3.99
N ILE A 376 11.89 11.69 3.71
CA ILE A 376 11.05 10.65 4.29
C ILE A 376 10.82 9.57 3.24
N GLY A 377 11.04 8.32 3.64
CA GLY A 377 10.62 7.16 2.88
C GLY A 377 9.33 6.62 3.46
N ILE A 378 8.31 6.48 2.61
CA ILE A 378 7.05 5.79 2.92
C ILE A 378 6.95 4.49 2.13
N GLY A 379 6.23 3.51 2.67
CA GLY A 379 6.06 2.20 2.05
C GLY A 379 6.92 1.10 2.68
N LEU A 380 6.68 -0.13 2.25
CA LEU A 380 7.29 -1.36 2.76
C LEU A 380 8.82 -1.29 2.70
N GLY A 381 9.48 -1.24 3.85
CA GLY A 381 10.93 -1.21 3.93
C GLY A 381 11.61 0.04 3.38
N ALA A 382 10.85 1.12 3.13
CA ALA A 382 11.40 2.41 2.75
C ALA A 382 12.37 2.95 3.82
N GLN A 383 13.36 3.71 3.39
CA GLN A 383 14.35 4.33 4.27
C GLN A 383 14.01 5.81 4.44
N SER A 384 14.18 6.36 5.64
CA SER A 384 14.16 7.81 5.87
C SER A 384 15.51 8.27 6.40
N PHE A 385 15.87 9.50 6.08
CA PHE A 385 17.16 10.09 6.47
C PHE A 385 16.97 11.55 6.87
N SER A 386 17.63 11.92 7.97
CA SER A 386 17.88 13.30 8.37
C SER A 386 19.33 13.46 8.78
N HIS A 387 19.73 14.69 9.10
CA HIS A 387 21.07 14.96 9.65
C HIS A 387 21.35 14.24 10.99
N HIS A 388 20.30 13.75 11.68
CA HIS A 388 20.42 13.10 12.98
C HIS A 388 20.02 11.63 12.98
N THR A 389 19.29 11.16 11.96
CA THR A 389 18.68 9.83 11.97
C THR A 389 18.73 9.14 10.61
N LEU A 390 18.89 7.81 10.66
CA LEU A 390 18.64 6.90 9.56
C LEU A 390 17.66 5.83 10.04
N SER A 391 16.49 5.74 9.42
CA SER A 391 15.46 4.77 9.79
C SER A 391 14.99 3.95 8.60
N TYR A 392 14.43 2.78 8.87
CA TYR A 392 13.86 1.89 7.87
C TYR A 392 12.50 1.41 8.34
N ASN A 393 11.54 1.41 7.43
CA ASN A 393 10.20 0.91 7.67
C ASN A 393 10.20 -0.60 7.86
N LEU A 394 9.13 -1.10 8.49
CA LEU A 394 8.88 -2.53 8.60
C LEU A 394 8.92 -3.19 7.22
N GLY A 395 9.49 -4.39 7.16
CA GLY A 395 9.70 -5.12 5.91
C GLY A 395 11.07 -4.91 5.25
N ALA A 396 11.89 -3.94 5.67
CA ALA A 396 13.23 -3.74 5.08
C ALA A 396 14.13 -4.99 5.16
N VAL A 397 13.98 -5.79 6.23
CA VAL A 397 14.70 -7.07 6.40
C VAL A 397 13.82 -8.26 6.03
N THR A 398 12.59 -8.30 6.55
CA THR A 398 11.72 -9.49 6.44
C THR A 398 11.04 -9.61 5.07
N LYS A 399 10.92 -8.50 4.33
CA LYS A 399 10.17 -8.39 3.06
C LYS A 399 8.70 -8.83 3.19
N LYS A 400 8.13 -8.78 4.40
CA LYS A 400 6.76 -9.23 4.70
C LYS A 400 5.77 -8.07 4.63
N LEU A 401 5.00 -8.02 3.55
CA LEU A 401 3.95 -7.02 3.31
C LEU A 401 2.91 -6.93 4.43
N GLN A 402 2.44 -8.08 4.91
CA GLN A 402 1.36 -8.16 5.90
C GLN A 402 1.69 -7.45 7.20
N GLN A 403 2.96 -7.43 7.60
CA GLN A 403 3.38 -6.74 8.81
C GLN A 403 3.27 -5.22 8.65
N TYR A 404 3.56 -4.70 7.45
CA TYR A 404 3.46 -3.28 7.15
C TYR A 404 2.00 -2.81 7.08
N ILE A 405 1.13 -3.53 6.35
CA ILE A 405 -0.29 -3.15 6.20
C ILE A 405 -0.96 -3.02 7.57
N ARG A 406 -0.76 -3.99 8.46
CA ARG A 406 -1.41 -4.02 9.79
C ARG A 406 -1.03 -2.84 10.68
N THR A 407 0.21 -2.36 10.60
CA THR A 407 0.68 -1.27 11.46
C THR A 407 0.20 0.10 11.02
N HIS A 408 -0.44 0.21 9.85
CA HIS A 408 -0.93 1.46 9.28
C HIS A 408 -2.45 1.43 9.03
N ILE A 409 -3.19 0.59 9.75
CA ILE A 409 -4.66 0.69 9.79
C ILE A 409 -5.04 1.94 10.60
N ASN A 410 -5.80 2.85 10.00
CA ASN A 410 -6.18 4.08 10.66
C ASN A 410 -7.26 3.83 11.73
N THR A 411 -6.90 3.98 13.00
CA THR A 411 -7.81 3.82 14.15
C THR A 411 -8.23 5.14 14.79
N SER A 412 -7.96 6.28 14.14
CA SER A 412 -8.27 7.61 14.70
C SER A 412 -9.78 7.88 14.81
N GLU A 413 -10.58 7.30 13.91
CA GLU A 413 -12.03 7.32 13.99
C GLU A 413 -12.59 5.90 14.07
N PRO A 414 -13.76 5.71 14.71
CA PRO A 414 -14.42 4.41 14.76
C PRO A 414 -14.72 3.82 13.38
N PHE A 415 -14.52 2.52 13.25
CA PHE A 415 -15.15 1.77 12.17
C PHE A 415 -16.64 1.67 12.48
N GLU A 416 -17.45 1.62 11.44
CA GLU A 416 -18.89 1.40 11.59
C GLU A 416 -19.16 0.01 12.17
N PHE A 417 -18.32 -0.95 11.81
CA PHE A 417 -18.28 -2.30 12.37
C PHE A 417 -16.95 -3.00 12.06
N GLY A 418 -16.59 -3.95 12.90
CA GLY A 418 -15.63 -5.00 12.57
C GLY A 418 -16.32 -6.18 11.89
N ASN A 419 -15.66 -6.85 10.95
CA ASN A 419 -16.08 -8.08 10.32
C ASN A 419 -15.10 -9.21 10.66
N ILE A 420 -15.62 -10.34 11.10
CA ILE A 420 -14.88 -11.60 11.13
C ILE A 420 -15.41 -12.46 9.98
N LEU A 421 -14.52 -12.75 9.02
CA LEU A 421 -14.89 -13.36 7.74
C LEU A 421 -14.55 -14.85 7.72
N PHE A 422 -15.57 -15.67 7.49
CA PHE A 422 -15.44 -17.12 7.37
C PHE A 422 -15.38 -17.56 5.91
N SER A 423 -14.59 -18.59 5.64
CA SER A 423 -14.45 -19.21 4.32
C SER A 423 -14.31 -20.73 4.46
N GLY A 424 -14.89 -21.48 3.53
CA GLY A 424 -14.95 -22.94 3.56
C GLY A 424 -16.15 -23.48 2.76
N PRO A 425 -16.41 -24.80 2.80
CA PRO A 425 -17.64 -25.37 2.26
C PRO A 425 -18.89 -24.70 2.85
N CYS A 426 -19.90 -24.49 2.02
CA CYS A 426 -21.17 -23.89 2.43
C CYS A 426 -22.29 -24.95 2.40
N ASN A 427 -23.32 -24.73 3.22
CA ASN A 427 -24.59 -25.48 3.18
C ASN A 427 -25.57 -24.93 2.12
N GLN A 428 -25.16 -23.93 1.33
CA GLN A 428 -25.90 -23.37 0.21
C GLN A 428 -24.99 -23.20 -1.03
N LYS A 429 -25.59 -23.06 -2.21
CA LYS A 429 -24.89 -22.81 -3.48
C LYS A 429 -25.45 -21.56 -4.17
N CYS A 430 -25.48 -20.45 -3.44
CA CYS A 430 -26.07 -19.21 -3.93
C CYS A 430 -25.23 -18.64 -5.10
N PRO A 431 -25.82 -18.40 -6.29
CA PRO A 431 -25.11 -17.79 -7.42
C PRO A 431 -24.52 -16.41 -7.11
N PHE A 432 -25.13 -15.70 -6.15
CA PHE A 432 -24.78 -14.33 -5.75
C PHE A 432 -23.93 -14.28 -4.47
N CYS A 433 -23.31 -15.39 -4.05
CA CYS A 433 -22.45 -15.40 -2.86
C CYS A 433 -21.18 -14.58 -3.11
N ILE A 434 -20.91 -13.64 -2.20
CA ILE A 434 -19.78 -12.69 -2.24
C ILE A 434 -18.47 -13.37 -2.64
N GLY A 435 -18.16 -14.52 -2.03
CA GLY A 435 -16.88 -15.16 -2.22
C GLY A 435 -16.77 -16.11 -3.41
N HIS A 436 -17.79 -16.24 -4.27
CA HIS A 436 -17.55 -16.84 -5.59
C HIS A 436 -16.65 -15.96 -6.46
N GLN A 437 -16.64 -14.64 -6.20
CA GLN A 437 -15.81 -13.67 -6.92
C GLN A 437 -14.60 -13.20 -6.13
N LEU A 438 -14.67 -13.18 -4.80
CA LEU A 438 -13.47 -12.97 -3.98
C LEU A 438 -12.51 -14.17 -4.14
N LEU A 439 -11.21 -13.89 -4.14
CA LEU A 439 -10.13 -14.87 -4.27
C LEU A 439 -10.36 -16.10 -3.38
N LYS A 440 -9.80 -17.26 -3.77
CA LYS A 440 -9.75 -18.46 -2.91
C LYS A 440 -9.04 -18.15 -1.59
N THR A 441 -9.80 -17.77 -0.58
CA THR A 441 -9.34 -17.61 0.79
C THR A 441 -9.29 -18.99 1.48
N PRO A 442 -8.34 -19.22 2.40
CA PRO A 442 -8.20 -20.52 3.04
C PRO A 442 -9.39 -20.83 3.95
N ASN A 443 -9.68 -22.11 4.12
CA ASN A 443 -10.74 -22.55 5.02
C ASN A 443 -10.35 -22.29 6.49
N ASN A 444 -11.21 -21.56 7.22
CA ASN A 444 -11.04 -21.31 8.66
C ASN A 444 -12.13 -21.95 9.54
N LEU A 445 -13.07 -22.71 8.97
CA LEU A 445 -14.21 -23.30 9.70
C LEU A 445 -13.81 -24.23 10.85
N ARG A 446 -12.60 -24.81 10.79
CA ARG A 446 -12.06 -25.74 11.80
C ARG A 446 -10.84 -25.20 12.54
N GLN A 447 -10.50 -23.92 12.39
CA GLN A 447 -9.42 -23.31 13.15
C GLN A 447 -9.92 -22.92 14.53
N GLU A 448 -9.39 -23.50 15.59
CA GLU A 448 -9.82 -23.19 16.96
C GLU A 448 -9.52 -21.75 17.37
N THR A 449 -8.37 -21.23 16.91
CA THR A 449 -8.00 -19.82 17.07
C THR A 449 -7.85 -19.20 15.70
N LEU A 450 -8.57 -18.10 15.45
CA LEU A 450 -8.43 -17.34 14.22
C LEU A 450 -7.11 -16.57 14.22
N LYS A 451 -6.38 -16.62 13.10
CA LYS A 451 -5.11 -15.91 12.95
C LYS A 451 -5.31 -14.41 13.14
N ASN A 452 -4.50 -13.77 13.99
CA ASN A 452 -4.53 -12.33 14.28
C ASN A 452 -5.83 -11.81 14.93
N LEU A 453 -6.57 -12.68 15.60
CA LEU A 453 -7.76 -12.28 16.37
C LEU A 453 -7.42 -11.27 17.49
N ASP A 454 -6.32 -11.47 18.21
CA ASP A 454 -5.90 -10.55 19.28
C ASP A 454 -5.61 -9.14 18.75
N GLU A 455 -5.00 -9.06 17.56
CA GLU A 455 -4.71 -7.79 16.89
C GLU A 455 -5.98 -7.11 16.38
N PHE A 456 -6.91 -7.88 15.79
CA PHE A 456 -8.24 -7.38 15.44
C PHE A 456 -8.96 -6.79 16.65
N ILE A 457 -8.99 -7.51 17.78
CA ILE A 457 -9.59 -7.03 19.04
C ILE A 457 -8.91 -5.75 19.52
N SER A 458 -7.58 -5.67 19.45
CA SER A 458 -6.83 -4.46 19.79
C SER A 458 -7.23 -3.26 18.93
N LEU A 459 -7.37 -3.44 17.62
CA LEU A 459 -7.79 -2.37 16.70
C LEU A 459 -9.25 -1.95 16.93
N ILE A 460 -10.14 -2.88 17.25
CA ILE A 460 -11.53 -2.57 17.66
C ILE A 460 -11.53 -1.70 18.93
N LYS A 461 -10.69 -2.01 19.93
CA LYS A 461 -10.54 -1.18 21.13
C LYS A 461 -10.01 0.21 20.81
N GLN A 462 -8.93 0.29 20.03
CA GLN A 462 -8.28 1.56 19.69
C GLN A 462 -9.20 2.50 18.92
N SER A 463 -9.91 1.96 17.92
CA SER A 463 -10.88 2.72 17.13
C SER A 463 -12.19 3.02 17.88
N LYS A 464 -12.42 2.44 19.07
CA LYS A 464 -13.70 2.51 19.80
C LYS A 464 -14.88 2.02 18.95
N THR A 465 -14.63 1.03 18.09
CA THR A 465 -15.67 0.41 17.27
C THR A 465 -16.63 -0.36 18.17
N SER A 466 -17.93 -0.14 18.00
CA SER A 466 -18.97 -0.64 18.91
C SER A 466 -19.67 -1.91 18.41
N LYS A 467 -19.33 -2.40 17.21
CA LYS A 467 -20.02 -3.55 16.60
C LYS A 467 -19.06 -4.49 15.90
N ILE A 468 -19.26 -5.80 16.07
CA ILE A 468 -18.61 -6.86 15.28
C ILE A 468 -19.68 -7.69 14.59
N ILE A 469 -19.46 -8.04 13.32
CA ILE A 469 -20.33 -8.90 12.53
C ILE A 469 -19.55 -10.16 12.14
N LEU A 470 -20.09 -11.33 12.49
CA LEU A 470 -19.61 -12.61 11.98
C LEU A 470 -20.29 -12.86 10.63
N THR A 471 -19.49 -12.88 9.56
CA THR A 471 -19.98 -12.91 8.18
C THR A 471 -19.25 -13.97 7.37
N GLY A 472 -19.95 -14.60 6.43
CA GLY A 472 -19.37 -15.58 5.53
C GLY A 472 -18.98 -14.95 4.21
N THR A 473 -17.74 -15.14 3.79
CA THR A 473 -17.33 -14.83 2.41
C THR A 473 -17.85 -15.90 1.46
N ARG A 474 -17.68 -17.18 1.80
CA ARG A 474 -18.03 -18.33 0.96
C ARG A 474 -18.81 -19.43 1.68
N THR A 475 -19.22 -19.16 2.90
CA THR A 475 -19.78 -20.17 3.81
C THR A 475 -20.83 -19.51 4.69
N ASP A 476 -21.55 -20.30 5.47
CA ASP A 476 -22.36 -19.77 6.55
C ASP A 476 -21.50 -19.70 7.83
N PRO A 477 -21.43 -18.56 8.55
CA PRO A 477 -20.64 -18.44 9.77
C PRO A 477 -20.99 -19.46 10.85
N GLN A 478 -22.25 -19.93 10.89
CA GLN A 478 -22.68 -20.93 11.86
C GLN A 478 -22.08 -22.33 11.56
N LEU A 479 -21.42 -22.53 10.42
CA LEU A 479 -20.61 -23.72 10.15
C LEU A 479 -19.24 -23.68 10.86
N TYR A 480 -18.86 -22.57 11.47
CA TYR A 480 -17.64 -22.48 12.25
C TYR A 480 -17.74 -23.37 13.50
N LYS A 481 -16.82 -24.32 13.63
CA LYS A 481 -16.83 -25.35 14.69
C LYS A 481 -16.75 -24.75 16.10
N TYR A 482 -16.06 -23.62 16.24
CA TYR A 482 -15.75 -23.00 17.54
C TYR A 482 -16.52 -21.69 17.77
N GLU A 483 -17.70 -21.54 17.16
CA GLU A 483 -18.55 -20.34 17.24
C GLU A 483 -18.83 -19.88 18.68
N GLU A 484 -19.32 -20.76 19.56
CA GLU A 484 -19.60 -20.43 20.97
C GLU A 484 -18.33 -19.95 21.70
N LYS A 485 -17.19 -20.60 21.46
CA LYS A 485 -15.89 -20.22 22.05
C LYS A 485 -15.46 -18.82 21.59
N LEU A 486 -15.65 -18.50 20.31
CA LEU A 486 -15.31 -17.19 19.75
C LEU A 486 -16.20 -16.08 20.33
N ILE A 487 -17.51 -16.29 20.42
CA ILE A 487 -18.43 -15.28 20.99
C ILE A 487 -18.05 -15.01 22.45
N ASN A 488 -17.82 -16.07 23.24
CA ASN A 488 -17.38 -15.92 24.64
C ASN A 488 -16.06 -15.16 24.74
N ARG A 489 -15.10 -15.43 23.85
CA ARG A 489 -13.83 -14.71 23.81
C ARG A 489 -14.03 -13.22 23.49
N LEU A 490 -14.85 -12.90 22.48
CA LEU A 490 -15.15 -11.51 22.12
C LEU A 490 -15.84 -10.76 23.27
N ARG A 491 -16.80 -11.39 23.95
CA ARG A 491 -17.47 -10.82 25.13
C ARG A 491 -16.51 -10.56 26.28
N HIS A 492 -15.60 -11.49 26.54
CA HIS A 492 -14.59 -11.34 27.59
C HIS A 492 -13.66 -10.15 27.29
N ASP A 493 -13.12 -10.07 26.07
CA ASP A 493 -12.15 -9.04 25.71
C ASP A 493 -12.81 -7.68 25.43
N LEU A 494 -14.08 -7.67 25.00
CA LEU A 494 -14.86 -6.50 24.60
C LEU A 494 -16.27 -6.54 25.24
N PRO A 495 -16.41 -6.25 26.54
CA PRO A 495 -17.67 -6.45 27.28
C PRO A 495 -18.90 -5.74 26.69
N ASN A 496 -18.70 -4.55 26.11
CA ASN A 496 -19.78 -3.68 25.62
C ASN A 496 -19.98 -3.74 24.09
N ILE A 497 -19.29 -4.65 23.38
CA ILE A 497 -19.41 -4.72 21.92
C ILE A 497 -20.79 -5.23 21.51
N HIS A 498 -21.35 -4.79 20.39
CA HIS A 498 -22.52 -5.44 19.79
C HIS A 498 -22.05 -6.55 18.85
N ILE A 499 -22.42 -7.82 19.09
CA ILE A 499 -22.06 -8.95 18.24
C ILE A 499 -23.26 -9.34 17.39
N SER A 500 -23.11 -9.19 16.06
CA SER A 500 -24.12 -9.56 15.08
C SER A 500 -23.69 -10.78 14.27
N LEU A 501 -24.66 -11.59 13.87
CA LEU A 501 -24.47 -12.66 12.89
C LEU A 501 -25.02 -12.24 11.53
N HIS A 502 -24.36 -12.61 10.43
CA HIS A 502 -24.95 -12.63 9.10
C HIS A 502 -24.95 -14.07 8.56
N THR A 503 -26.14 -14.67 8.47
CA THR A 503 -26.33 -16.09 8.15
C THR A 503 -27.37 -16.29 7.05
N ASN A 504 -27.44 -17.49 6.48
CA ASN A 504 -28.58 -17.96 5.71
C ASN A 504 -29.72 -18.55 6.57
N GLY A 505 -29.51 -18.69 7.88
CA GLY A 505 -30.53 -19.05 8.87
C GLY A 505 -30.87 -20.54 8.97
N LEU A 506 -30.34 -21.41 8.11
CA LEU A 506 -30.66 -22.85 8.13
C LEU A 506 -30.17 -23.53 9.42
N LEU A 507 -29.10 -23.01 10.02
CA LEU A 507 -28.50 -23.55 11.24
C LEU A 507 -28.97 -22.83 12.51
N ALA A 508 -29.84 -21.83 12.40
CA ALA A 508 -30.31 -21.05 13.55
C ALA A 508 -31.05 -21.93 14.57
N ILE A 509 -32.00 -22.76 14.13
CA ILE A 509 -32.75 -23.68 15.01
C ILE A 509 -31.84 -24.79 15.57
N PRO A 510 -31.10 -25.58 14.75
CA PRO A 510 -30.20 -26.61 15.27
C PRO A 510 -29.14 -26.09 16.25
N LYS A 511 -28.76 -24.82 16.13
CA LYS A 511 -27.78 -24.17 17.00
C LYS A 511 -28.40 -23.09 17.89
N MET A 512 -29.68 -23.21 18.28
CA MET A 512 -30.42 -22.15 18.98
C MET A 512 -29.70 -21.65 20.24
N LYS A 513 -29.07 -22.55 21.02
CA LYS A 513 -28.26 -22.17 22.19
C LYS A 513 -27.18 -21.14 21.83
N THR A 514 -26.39 -21.41 20.79
CA THR A 514 -25.34 -20.50 20.31
C THR A 514 -25.94 -19.28 19.60
N PHE A 515 -27.02 -19.44 18.85
CA PHE A 515 -27.69 -18.36 18.13
C PHE A 515 -28.21 -17.27 19.08
N ARG A 516 -28.71 -17.64 20.27
CA ARG A 516 -29.15 -16.70 21.32
C ARG A 516 -28.01 -15.89 21.94
N MET A 517 -26.74 -16.22 21.66
CA MET A 517 -25.59 -15.45 22.18
C MET A 517 -25.32 -14.15 21.39
N TYR A 518 -25.92 -14.00 20.21
CA TYR A 518 -25.82 -12.79 19.39
C TYR A 518 -26.82 -11.71 19.86
N ASP A 519 -26.45 -10.44 19.70
CA ASP A 519 -27.38 -9.32 19.96
C ASP A 519 -28.33 -9.10 18.78
N SER A 520 -27.86 -9.37 17.57
CA SER A 520 -28.65 -9.29 16.36
C SER A 520 -28.24 -10.33 15.32
N SER A 521 -29.15 -10.63 14.39
CA SER A 521 -28.87 -11.49 13.26
C SER A 521 -29.50 -10.94 11.98
N THR A 522 -28.70 -10.89 10.92
CA THR A 522 -29.18 -10.66 9.56
C THR A 522 -29.31 -12.00 8.86
N ILE A 523 -30.54 -12.36 8.49
CA ILE A 523 -30.83 -13.62 7.80
C ILE A 523 -31.07 -13.34 6.32
N SER A 524 -30.30 -14.00 5.46
CA SER A 524 -30.43 -13.86 4.01
C SER A 524 -31.56 -14.75 3.50
N ILE A 525 -32.68 -14.14 3.13
CA ILE A 525 -33.85 -14.79 2.52
C ILE A 525 -34.24 -13.93 1.33
N ASN A 526 -33.95 -14.41 0.11
CA ASN A 526 -34.17 -13.62 -1.10
C ASN A 526 -35.59 -13.78 -1.69
N SER A 527 -36.37 -14.75 -1.22
CA SER A 527 -37.80 -14.90 -1.56
C SER A 527 -38.46 -15.84 -0.54
N PHE A 528 -39.77 -15.67 -0.32
CA PHE A 528 -40.59 -16.63 0.42
C PHE A 528 -41.27 -17.66 -0.51
N HIS A 529 -41.15 -17.49 -1.83
CA HIS A 529 -41.61 -18.46 -2.82
C HIS A 529 -40.61 -19.61 -2.94
N PRO A 530 -41.01 -20.88 -2.72
CA PRO A 530 -40.08 -22.01 -2.70
C PRO A 530 -39.24 -22.18 -3.97
N GLN A 531 -39.82 -21.92 -5.14
CA GLN A 531 -39.13 -22.05 -6.44
C GLN A 531 -38.07 -20.97 -6.62
N THR A 532 -38.43 -19.70 -6.39
CA THR A 532 -37.49 -18.57 -6.45
C THR A 532 -36.39 -18.69 -5.39
N TYR A 533 -36.75 -19.09 -4.16
CA TYR A 533 -35.77 -19.34 -3.10
C TYR A 533 -34.77 -20.42 -3.51
N TYR A 534 -35.24 -21.56 -4.07
CA TYR A 534 -34.37 -22.61 -4.57
C TYR A 534 -33.42 -22.10 -5.67
N LYS A 535 -33.92 -21.29 -6.61
CA LYS A 535 -33.11 -20.70 -7.68
C LYS A 535 -31.99 -19.80 -7.12
N LEU A 536 -32.28 -19.00 -6.10
CA LEU A 536 -31.33 -18.02 -5.54
C LEU A 536 -30.39 -18.58 -4.46
N HIS A 537 -30.78 -19.64 -3.76
CA HIS A 537 -30.01 -20.23 -2.65
C HIS A 537 -29.43 -21.62 -2.97
N GLY A 538 -29.91 -22.29 -4.01
CA GLY A 538 -29.49 -23.64 -4.41
C GLY A 538 -29.96 -24.76 -3.48
N VAL A 539 -30.87 -24.48 -2.55
CA VAL A 539 -31.43 -25.45 -1.60
C VAL A 539 -32.94 -25.25 -1.45
N LYS A 540 -33.70 -26.34 -1.32
CA LYS A 540 -35.17 -26.30 -1.23
C LYS A 540 -35.67 -25.91 0.16
N GLN A 541 -34.90 -26.25 1.19
CA GLN A 541 -35.26 -25.96 2.57
C GLN A 541 -35.07 -24.47 2.86
N MET A 542 -36.15 -23.79 3.26
CA MET A 542 -36.10 -22.43 3.80
C MET A 542 -35.85 -22.48 5.31
N PRO A 543 -35.17 -21.47 5.88
CA PRO A 543 -35.09 -21.33 7.33
C PRO A 543 -36.49 -21.15 7.92
N ASN A 544 -36.78 -21.83 9.04
CA ASN A 544 -38.07 -21.69 9.72
C ASN A 544 -38.10 -20.38 10.52
N LEU A 545 -38.32 -19.27 9.83
CA LEU A 545 -38.25 -17.92 10.40
C LEU A 545 -39.25 -17.73 11.56
N LYS A 546 -40.44 -18.35 11.47
CA LYS A 546 -41.45 -18.29 12.54
C LYS A 546 -40.92 -18.90 13.84
N ASN A 547 -40.30 -20.08 13.79
CA ASN A 547 -39.71 -20.69 14.98
C ASN A 547 -38.48 -19.92 15.45
N ILE A 548 -37.65 -19.40 14.54
CA ILE A 548 -36.47 -18.59 14.91
C ILE A 548 -36.93 -17.35 15.69
N LEU A 549 -37.94 -16.62 15.22
CA LEU A 549 -38.48 -15.45 15.91
C LEU A 549 -39.12 -15.80 17.25
N LYS A 550 -39.80 -16.94 17.33
CA LYS A 550 -40.41 -17.44 18.57
C LYS A 550 -39.36 -17.82 19.62
N GLU A 551 -38.26 -18.43 19.22
CA GLU A 551 -37.25 -18.94 20.13
C GLU A 551 -36.14 -17.93 20.44
N ALA A 552 -35.77 -17.06 19.50
CA ALA A 552 -34.68 -16.09 19.67
C ALA A 552 -35.19 -14.69 20.03
N THR A 553 -36.05 -14.60 21.04
CA THR A 553 -36.70 -13.33 21.45
C THR A 553 -35.72 -12.24 21.89
N ASN A 554 -34.52 -12.63 22.33
CA ASN A 554 -33.45 -11.73 22.72
C ASN A 554 -32.55 -11.27 21.55
N VAL A 555 -32.73 -11.83 20.35
CA VAL A 555 -31.90 -11.52 19.17
C VAL A 555 -32.69 -10.61 18.22
N GLN A 556 -32.17 -9.43 17.91
CA GLN A 556 -32.81 -8.56 16.92
C GLN A 556 -32.62 -9.12 15.51
N ILE A 557 -33.71 -9.55 14.87
CA ILE A 557 -33.65 -10.16 13.53
C ILE A 557 -33.97 -9.13 12.44
N LYS A 558 -33.08 -9.05 11.46
CA LYS A 558 -33.20 -8.30 10.21
C LYS A 558 -33.19 -9.27 9.04
N LEU A 559 -33.98 -9.01 8.01
CA LEU A 559 -33.86 -9.75 6.75
C LEU A 559 -32.98 -9.01 5.76
N SER A 560 -32.30 -9.80 4.93
CA SER A 560 -31.57 -9.30 3.78
C SER A 560 -32.01 -10.03 2.52
N CYS A 561 -32.38 -9.28 1.50
CA CYS A 561 -32.83 -9.77 0.21
C CYS A 561 -32.00 -9.10 -0.87
N ILE A 562 -31.33 -9.90 -1.71
CA ILE A 562 -30.66 -9.42 -2.92
C ILE A 562 -31.72 -9.38 -4.01
N LEU A 563 -31.80 -8.25 -4.72
CA LEU A 563 -32.74 -8.05 -5.83
C LEU A 563 -32.14 -8.59 -7.12
N THR A 564 -32.92 -9.42 -7.82
CA THR A 564 -32.58 -10.01 -9.11
C THR A 564 -33.82 -10.02 -10.00
N GLU A 565 -33.64 -10.35 -11.28
CA GLU A 565 -34.76 -10.57 -12.22
C GLU A 565 -35.77 -11.63 -11.71
N ASP A 566 -35.30 -12.58 -10.89
CA ASP A 566 -36.10 -13.70 -10.39
C ASP A 566 -37.04 -13.35 -9.24
N ASN A 567 -36.77 -12.26 -8.51
CA ASN A 567 -37.54 -11.91 -7.32
C ASN A 567 -38.06 -10.48 -7.30
N ILE A 568 -37.64 -9.63 -8.25
CA ILE A 568 -38.04 -8.22 -8.25
C ILE A 568 -39.56 -8.04 -8.28
N HIS A 569 -40.25 -8.87 -9.06
CA HIS A 569 -41.70 -8.89 -9.18
C HIS A 569 -42.43 -9.38 -7.90
N GLN A 570 -41.69 -9.95 -6.94
CA GLN A 570 -42.21 -10.50 -5.68
C GLN A 570 -41.92 -9.60 -4.47
N VAL A 571 -41.25 -8.46 -4.66
CA VAL A 571 -40.76 -7.63 -3.54
C VAL A 571 -41.89 -7.14 -2.63
N GLU A 572 -43.02 -6.71 -3.19
CA GLU A 572 -44.13 -6.20 -2.37
C GLU A 572 -44.76 -7.30 -1.51
N GLU A 573 -45.02 -8.47 -2.08
CA GLU A 573 -45.48 -9.66 -1.34
C GLU A 573 -44.46 -10.10 -0.28
N TYR A 574 -43.17 -10.03 -0.60
CA TYR A 574 -42.09 -10.31 0.34
C TYR A 574 -42.11 -9.38 1.54
N LEU A 575 -42.29 -8.07 1.32
CA LEU A 575 -42.41 -7.08 2.40
C LEU A 575 -43.64 -7.34 3.27
N GLN A 576 -44.79 -7.63 2.65
CA GLN A 576 -46.02 -7.96 3.38
C GLN A 576 -45.88 -9.22 4.23
N THR A 577 -45.28 -10.27 3.67
CA THR A 577 -45.02 -11.53 4.37
C THR A 577 -44.08 -11.31 5.56
N ALA A 578 -43.00 -10.56 5.36
CA ALA A 578 -42.05 -10.26 6.43
C ALA A 578 -42.69 -9.44 7.56
N LYS A 579 -43.53 -8.45 7.22
CA LYS A 579 -44.33 -7.68 8.18
C LYS A 579 -45.26 -8.59 8.98
N HIS A 580 -45.99 -9.51 8.32
CA HIS A 580 -46.87 -10.48 8.98
C HIS A 580 -46.13 -11.42 9.94
N LEU A 581 -44.87 -11.75 9.63
CA LEU A 581 -44.02 -12.54 10.51
C LEU A 581 -43.46 -11.72 11.68
N GLY A 582 -43.65 -10.40 11.71
CA GLY A 582 -43.18 -9.51 12.78
C GLY A 582 -41.76 -8.99 12.58
N ILE A 583 -41.21 -9.07 11.36
CA ILE A 583 -39.92 -8.45 11.03
C ILE A 583 -40.05 -6.94 11.06
N LYS A 584 -39.07 -6.26 11.67
CA LYS A 584 -39.06 -4.80 11.81
C LYS A 584 -38.12 -4.09 10.83
N ARG A 585 -37.12 -4.81 10.30
CA ARG A 585 -36.07 -4.24 9.45
C ARG A 585 -35.71 -5.18 8.30
N ILE A 586 -35.61 -4.62 7.09
CA ILE A 586 -35.17 -5.32 5.88
C ILE A 586 -34.11 -4.48 5.17
N ALA A 587 -33.11 -5.13 4.59
CA ALA A 587 -32.25 -4.53 3.56
C ALA A 587 -32.52 -5.21 2.22
N LEU A 588 -33.07 -4.44 1.28
CA LEU A 588 -33.15 -4.82 -0.13
C LEU A 588 -31.87 -4.35 -0.81
N ARG A 589 -31.08 -5.27 -1.34
CA ARG A 589 -29.73 -5.02 -1.84
C ARG A 589 -29.67 -5.17 -3.35
N HIS A 590 -29.26 -4.12 -4.03
CA HIS A 590 -28.80 -4.22 -5.42
C HIS A 590 -27.45 -4.89 -5.45
N ILE A 591 -27.11 -5.55 -6.55
CA ILE A 591 -25.76 -6.07 -6.75
C ILE A 591 -24.86 -4.90 -7.18
N TYR A 592 -23.61 -4.87 -6.69
CA TYR A 592 -22.65 -3.83 -7.08
C TYR A 592 -22.31 -4.00 -8.56
N ASP A 593 -22.20 -2.89 -9.30
CA ASP A 593 -21.91 -2.89 -10.75
C ASP A 593 -23.04 -3.50 -11.63
N ASP A 594 -24.26 -3.66 -11.09
CA ASP A 594 -25.46 -4.04 -11.88
C ASP A 594 -26.21 -2.80 -12.36
N GLU A 595 -26.13 -2.52 -13.66
CA GLU A 595 -26.73 -1.34 -14.31
C GLU A 595 -28.26 -1.38 -14.38
N ARG A 596 -28.90 -2.55 -14.24
CA ARG A 596 -30.36 -2.70 -14.43
C ARG A 596 -31.19 -1.87 -13.45
N ARG A 597 -30.64 -1.56 -12.27
CA ARG A 597 -31.22 -0.68 -11.23
C ARG A 597 -32.75 -0.79 -11.11
N TRP A 598 -33.21 -1.95 -10.66
CA TRP A 598 -34.63 -2.26 -10.52
C TRP A 598 -35.40 -1.25 -9.66
N PRO A 599 -36.43 -0.57 -10.18
CA PRO A 599 -37.32 0.24 -9.37
C PRO A 599 -38.13 -0.66 -8.43
N ILE A 600 -38.44 -0.15 -7.24
CA ILE A 600 -39.33 -0.83 -6.29
C ILE A 600 -40.63 -0.02 -6.25
N PRO A 601 -41.72 -0.49 -6.88
CA PRO A 601 -42.98 0.26 -6.97
C PRO A 601 -43.50 0.74 -5.61
N ALA A 602 -43.34 -0.06 -4.56
CA ALA A 602 -43.74 0.27 -3.20
C ALA A 602 -43.09 1.55 -2.61
N PHE A 603 -41.97 2.00 -3.20
CA PHE A 603 -41.26 3.22 -2.80
C PHE A 603 -41.29 4.30 -3.88
N GLN A 604 -41.90 4.03 -5.02
CA GLN A 604 -42.05 5.00 -6.10
C GLN A 604 -42.89 6.17 -5.57
N ASN A 605 -42.32 7.38 -5.63
CA ASN A 605 -42.90 8.62 -5.09
C ASN A 605 -42.98 8.73 -3.57
N LYS A 606 -42.35 7.83 -2.80
CA LYS A 606 -42.19 8.00 -1.35
C LYS A 606 -40.90 8.72 -1.00
N GLN A 607 -40.93 9.58 0.02
CA GLN A 607 -39.72 10.19 0.57
C GLN A 607 -39.07 9.24 1.60
N PRO A 608 -37.73 9.11 1.61
CA PRO A 608 -37.03 8.37 2.65
C PRO A 608 -37.27 8.99 4.03
N ILE A 609 -37.48 8.16 5.05
CA ILE A 609 -37.63 8.61 6.44
C ILE A 609 -36.28 8.93 7.10
N LYS A 610 -35.19 8.37 6.58
CA LYS A 610 -33.79 8.66 6.95
C LYS A 610 -32.85 8.05 5.91
N TYR A 611 -31.57 8.32 6.07
CA TYR A 611 -30.51 7.65 5.33
C TYR A 611 -29.65 6.80 6.27
N HIS A 612 -29.15 5.69 5.75
CA HIS A 612 -28.20 4.82 6.42
C HIS A 612 -27.05 4.54 5.45
N GLN A 613 -25.85 5.06 5.75
CA GLN A 613 -24.68 4.95 4.85
C GLN A 613 -24.98 5.45 3.43
N ASN A 614 -25.55 6.65 3.32
CA ASN A 614 -26.05 7.26 2.08
C ASN A 614 -27.15 6.49 1.34
N ASN A 615 -27.66 5.40 1.92
CA ASN A 615 -28.75 4.63 1.35
C ASN A 615 -30.10 5.05 1.95
N PRO A 616 -31.15 5.25 1.14
CA PRO A 616 -32.45 5.66 1.63
C PRO A 616 -33.11 4.53 2.44
N VAL A 617 -33.75 4.91 3.54
CA VAL A 617 -34.59 4.04 4.36
C VAL A 617 -36.03 4.50 4.22
N TYR A 618 -36.91 3.60 3.83
CA TYR A 618 -38.34 3.83 3.68
C TYR A 618 -39.11 3.17 4.82
N ASP A 619 -40.27 3.73 5.14
CA ASP A 619 -41.28 3.06 5.98
C ASP A 619 -42.32 2.37 5.09
N PHE A 620 -42.53 1.09 5.35
CA PHE A 620 -43.57 0.27 4.72
C PHE A 620 -44.50 -0.24 5.82
N ASP A 621 -45.44 0.61 6.22
CA ASP A 621 -46.41 0.35 7.30
C ASP A 621 -45.76 -0.15 8.60
N GLY A 622 -44.74 0.58 9.09
CA GLY A 622 -43.99 0.23 10.30
C GLY A 622 -42.82 -0.74 10.11
N LEU A 623 -42.64 -1.28 8.89
CA LEU A 623 -41.44 -2.02 8.50
C LEU A 623 -40.40 -1.07 7.89
N GLN A 624 -39.22 -0.97 8.52
CA GLN A 624 -38.12 -0.17 7.97
C GLN A 624 -37.39 -0.93 6.87
N VAL A 625 -37.40 -0.40 5.66
CA VAL A 625 -36.75 -1.00 4.50
C VAL A 625 -35.60 -0.12 4.02
N THR A 626 -34.37 -0.59 4.21
CA THR A 626 -33.18 0.05 3.62
C THR A 626 -33.05 -0.40 2.18
N HIS A 627 -33.11 0.53 1.24
CA HIS A 627 -32.83 0.28 -0.17
C HIS A 627 -31.33 0.51 -0.41
N TRP A 628 -30.59 -0.59 -0.39
CA TRP A 628 -29.14 -0.61 -0.40
C TRP A 628 -28.57 -0.69 -1.83
N ILE A 629 -27.86 0.36 -2.21
CA ILE A 629 -27.21 0.55 -3.51
C ILE A 629 -25.71 0.72 -3.25
N PHE A 630 -24.94 -0.34 -3.48
CA PHE A 630 -23.52 -0.38 -3.11
C PHE A 630 -22.68 0.74 -3.73
N ASP A 631 -22.98 1.16 -4.95
CA ASP A 631 -22.25 2.24 -5.65
C ASP A 631 -22.31 3.59 -4.93
N LYS A 632 -23.29 3.78 -4.05
CA LYS A 632 -23.46 5.01 -3.26
C LYS A 632 -23.03 4.85 -1.80
N THR A 633 -22.66 3.63 -1.39
CA THR A 633 -22.28 3.32 -0.03
C THR A 633 -20.83 3.76 0.21
N SER A 634 -20.64 4.69 1.14
CA SER A 634 -19.35 4.94 1.79
C SER A 634 -19.40 4.34 3.19
N GLY A 635 -18.38 3.58 3.59
CA GLY A 635 -18.33 3.01 4.93
C GLY A 635 -16.93 2.55 5.30
N ARG A 636 -16.61 2.56 6.60
CA ARG A 636 -15.34 2.08 7.14
C ARG A 636 -15.60 0.81 7.93
N SER A 637 -15.02 -0.31 7.49
CA SER A 637 -15.14 -1.59 8.19
C SER A 637 -13.77 -2.19 8.44
N LEU A 638 -13.50 -2.65 9.66
CA LEU A 638 -12.28 -3.42 9.95
C LEU A 638 -12.56 -4.89 9.66
N ASN A 639 -11.86 -5.51 8.71
CA ASN A 639 -12.09 -6.88 8.28
C ASN A 639 -10.96 -7.80 8.75
N LEU A 640 -11.32 -8.92 9.36
CA LEU A 640 -10.45 -10.06 9.63
C LEU A 640 -10.77 -11.20 8.66
N PHE A 641 -9.92 -11.40 7.66
CA PHE A 641 -10.06 -12.46 6.66
C PHE A 641 -9.64 -13.83 7.18
N SER A 642 -10.06 -14.90 6.48
CA SER A 642 -9.81 -16.28 6.90
C SER A 642 -8.34 -16.72 6.85
N ASP A 643 -7.47 -15.98 6.13
CA ASP A 643 -6.03 -16.15 6.15
C ASP A 643 -5.33 -15.37 7.28
N GLY A 644 -6.08 -14.55 8.02
CA GLY A 644 -5.61 -13.64 9.06
C GLY A 644 -5.25 -12.25 8.55
N THR A 645 -5.51 -11.91 7.29
CA THR A 645 -5.30 -10.54 6.78
C THR A 645 -6.26 -9.57 7.50
N LEU A 646 -5.75 -8.39 7.86
CA LEU A 646 -6.52 -7.27 8.41
C LEU A 646 -6.57 -6.14 7.37
N SER A 647 -7.74 -5.52 7.21
CA SER A 647 -8.00 -4.45 6.23
C SER A 647 -9.09 -3.51 6.74
N ASP A 648 -9.00 -2.23 6.44
CA ASP A 648 -10.06 -1.25 6.69
C ASP A 648 -10.97 -0.96 5.49
N GLU A 649 -10.81 -1.70 4.39
CA GLU A 649 -11.60 -1.51 3.16
C GLU A 649 -13.02 -2.07 3.28
N TYR A 650 -13.97 -1.35 2.70
CA TYR A 650 -15.33 -1.85 2.60
C TYR A 650 -15.43 -2.92 1.50
N LEU A 651 -15.86 -4.13 1.86
CA LEU A 651 -15.98 -5.24 0.93
C LEU A 651 -17.17 -5.06 -0.04
N LEU A 652 -16.88 -5.05 -1.35
CA LEU A 652 -17.87 -5.01 -2.43
C LEU A 652 -17.73 -6.24 -3.33
N THR A 653 -18.86 -6.75 -3.86
CA THR A 653 -18.90 -7.89 -4.79
C THR A 653 -19.58 -7.47 -6.08
N LYS A 654 -18.85 -7.49 -7.21
CA LYS A 654 -19.40 -7.17 -8.54
C LYS A 654 -20.54 -8.11 -8.94
N ALA A 655 -21.36 -7.70 -9.88
CA ALA A 655 -22.31 -8.59 -10.52
C ALA A 655 -21.57 -9.76 -11.18
N PRO A 656 -22.04 -11.02 -11.05
CA PRO A 656 -21.53 -12.09 -11.90
C PRO A 656 -21.72 -11.65 -13.35
N ASN A 657 -20.72 -11.87 -14.22
CA ASN A 657 -20.92 -11.77 -15.66
C ASN A 657 -21.99 -12.79 -16.05
N GLN A 658 -23.25 -12.38 -16.03
CA GLN A 658 -24.32 -13.13 -16.65
C GLN A 658 -24.12 -12.91 -18.14
N SER A 659 -23.55 -13.91 -18.82
CA SER A 659 -23.66 -13.99 -20.27
C SER A 659 -25.15 -13.87 -20.62
N VAL A 660 -25.49 -12.81 -21.34
CA VAL A 660 -26.82 -12.56 -21.90
C VAL A 660 -27.27 -13.75 -22.72
#